data_AF-A0A5C4N4Q6-F1
#
_entry.id   AF-A0A5C4N4Q6-F1
#
_cell.length_a   1.000
_cell.length_b   1.000
_cell.length_c   1.000
_cell.angle_alpha   90.00
_cell.angle_beta   90.00
_cell.angle_gamma   90.00
#
_symmetry.space_group_name_H-M   'P 1'
#
loop_
_entity.id
_entity.type
_entity.pdbx_description
1 polymer ?
#
loop_
_entity_poly.entity_id
_entity_poly.type
_entity_poly.pdbx_seq_one_letter_code
_entity_poly.pdbx_strand_id
1 'polypeptide(L)'
;MTMRFLLALAFVLLGSAAMAQSLQDLLQADPEAVSNPSRRTVGEVLDQLVDSGLPEVPQFLERWQGKEVWQRASDGLFFYAEEDGEGHVLYDITSGEEVGRAGPRDIKAIKPNAGVRGVIGSALIEFQLTDPDPVRRQAALAAIADDPAPEHLEPLRASIAAEEEPSIRVRKERLERLLSASFEDDREARIAAIGDLGSDITVEARAVLNRMLASEPQVAASVPADANLAHAMTPGSAELPREAAYAMLVDAGLAAPLVTDNEVRDALVAAIQDGKVGDMAVAMLGTDEARHVAYDALALRDGLPPRVTEAEMEAALDSHAFWQGYVEPDQGITQAAERALASAETRVGVYKTADVALDAVSLASIYFLAAIGLAITFGVMGVINMAHGEFIMMGAYTGYVVQTLVPDYTLSLILALPLAFIVTFAAGVVMERLVIRHLAHRPLETLLATFGISIALQQIAKNIFGTQARPLTSPAWLDGAWVVNDVLGIAYIRIAIFVLALLFLGLLLFILKRTRLGLEVRAVTQNPGMAASMGIDPDRIAMMTFGLGSGIAGIAGVAIGLYAKVTSEMGSDYIVQSFMTVVVGGVGNVWGTLAGASLIGILQKGIEWFNPSNTLAAQTYMILFIIAFIQFRPRGIVAMKGRAAGA
;
A
#
# COMPACT_ATOMS: atom_id res chain seq x y z
N MET A 1 12.03 85.93 -11.41
CA MET A 1 12.06 84.77 -10.50
C MET A 1 11.32 83.59 -11.14
N THR A 2 11.67 83.26 -12.39
CA THR A 2 10.91 82.31 -13.25
C THR A 2 11.83 81.33 -13.99
N MET A 3 13.14 81.55 -14.01
CA MET A 3 14.10 80.66 -14.68
C MET A 3 14.64 79.54 -13.77
N ARG A 4 14.68 79.75 -12.45
CA ARG A 4 15.22 78.75 -11.49
C ARG A 4 14.22 77.64 -11.12
N PHE A 5 12.91 77.86 -11.30
CA PHE A 5 11.89 76.84 -11.04
C PHE A 5 11.72 75.86 -12.21
N LEU A 6 11.97 76.30 -13.45
CA LEU A 6 11.94 75.44 -14.64
C LEU A 6 13.17 74.51 -14.74
N LEU A 7 14.33 74.94 -14.23
CA LEU A 7 15.52 74.09 -14.17
C LEU A 7 15.47 73.05 -13.04
N ALA A 8 14.74 73.31 -11.95
CA ALA A 8 14.53 72.32 -10.89
C ALA A 8 13.50 71.25 -11.29
N LEU A 9 12.49 71.58 -12.10
CA LEU A 9 11.51 70.61 -12.60
C LEU A 9 12.10 69.71 -13.71
N ALA A 10 13.08 70.21 -14.47
CA ALA A 10 13.80 69.40 -15.46
C ALA A 10 14.77 68.38 -14.84
N PHE A 11 15.22 68.59 -13.59
CA PHE A 11 16.12 67.65 -12.89
C PHE A 11 15.38 66.58 -12.08
N VAL A 12 14.08 66.75 -11.80
CA VAL A 12 13.24 65.74 -11.12
C VAL A 12 12.54 64.81 -12.12
N LEU A 13 12.45 65.19 -13.40
CA LEU A 13 11.98 64.33 -14.49
C LEU A 13 13.10 63.56 -15.22
N LEU A 14 14.35 63.74 -14.78
CA LEU A 14 15.46 62.81 -15.05
C LEU A 14 15.59 61.83 -13.88
N GLY A 15 14.46 61.29 -13.42
CA GLY A 15 14.46 59.99 -12.77
C GLY A 15 15.00 59.02 -13.80
N SER A 16 16.19 58.49 -13.54
CA SER A 16 16.85 57.41 -14.26
C SER A 16 15.82 56.49 -14.93
N ALA A 17 15.69 56.64 -16.26
CA ALA A 17 15.17 55.57 -17.10
C ALA A 17 16.19 54.43 -16.97
N ALA A 18 16.03 53.61 -15.94
CA ALA A 18 16.53 52.24 -15.99
C ALA A 18 15.93 51.68 -17.28
N MET A 19 16.78 51.35 -18.25
CA MET A 19 16.31 50.68 -19.46
C MET A 19 15.51 49.46 -19.00
N ALA A 20 14.25 49.34 -19.43
CA ALA A 20 13.48 48.13 -19.21
C ALA A 20 14.25 47.01 -19.91
N GLN A 21 14.88 46.16 -19.10
CA GLN A 21 15.72 45.07 -19.60
C GLN A 21 14.79 44.06 -20.27
N SER A 22 14.96 43.85 -21.58
CA SER A 22 14.15 42.88 -22.30
C SER A 22 14.60 41.45 -21.98
N LEU A 23 13.73 40.46 -22.20
CA LEU A 23 14.11 39.05 -22.08
C LEU A 23 15.34 38.75 -22.94
N GLN A 24 15.42 39.33 -24.13
CA GLN A 24 16.57 39.20 -25.01
C GLN A 24 17.84 39.76 -24.37
N ASP A 25 17.78 40.92 -23.70
CA ASP A 25 18.94 41.51 -23.01
C ASP A 25 19.44 40.63 -21.86
N LEU A 26 18.52 39.99 -21.12
CA LEU A 26 18.88 39.02 -20.06
C LEU A 26 19.59 37.80 -20.64
N LEU A 27 19.07 37.22 -21.71
CA LEU A 27 19.68 36.06 -22.35
C LEU A 27 21.03 36.37 -23.00
N GLN A 28 21.26 37.63 -23.41
CA GLN A 28 22.54 38.09 -23.94
C GLN A 28 23.57 38.45 -22.85
N ALA A 29 23.19 38.45 -21.57
CA ALA A 29 24.15 38.60 -20.47
C ALA A 29 25.10 37.39 -20.39
N ASP A 30 24.58 36.18 -20.64
CA ASP A 30 25.38 34.95 -20.78
C ASP A 30 24.85 34.05 -21.92
N PRO A 31 25.17 34.37 -23.19
CA PRO A 31 24.65 33.64 -24.34
C PRO A 31 25.25 32.23 -24.48
N GLU A 32 26.43 31.96 -23.89
CA GLU A 32 27.02 30.62 -23.89
C GLU A 32 26.27 29.69 -22.92
N ALA A 33 25.91 30.16 -21.74
CA ALA A 33 25.12 29.38 -20.79
C ALA A 33 23.72 29.04 -21.33
N VAL A 34 23.13 29.90 -22.16
CA VAL A 34 21.83 29.61 -22.82
C VAL A 34 21.99 28.67 -24.02
N SER A 35 23.00 28.88 -24.87
CA SER A 35 23.18 28.14 -26.13
C SER A 35 23.83 26.75 -25.97
N ASN A 36 24.60 26.55 -24.90
CA ASN A 36 25.21 25.26 -24.54
C ASN A 36 25.14 25.03 -23.02
N PRO A 37 23.92 24.87 -22.46
CA PRO A 37 23.73 24.82 -21.02
C PRO A 37 24.33 23.55 -20.42
N SER A 38 24.96 23.71 -19.27
CA SER A 38 25.38 22.63 -18.39
C SER A 38 24.71 22.81 -17.03
N ARG A 39 24.63 21.74 -16.23
CA ARG A 39 24.08 21.81 -14.87
C ARG A 39 24.77 22.85 -13.97
N ARG A 40 26.03 23.20 -14.27
CA ARG A 40 26.81 24.19 -13.50
C ARG A 40 26.58 25.63 -13.96
N THR A 41 26.25 25.83 -15.23
CA THR A 41 26.15 27.17 -15.83
C THR A 41 24.71 27.66 -15.94
N VAL A 42 23.73 26.75 -15.97
CA VAL A 42 22.32 27.12 -16.16
C VAL A 42 21.67 27.75 -14.92
N GLY A 43 22.19 27.49 -13.72
CA GLY A 43 21.61 28.00 -12.46
C GLY A 43 21.58 29.53 -12.40
N GLU A 44 22.72 30.18 -12.61
CA GLU A 44 22.82 31.65 -12.58
C GLU A 44 21.91 32.33 -13.62
N VAL A 45 21.74 31.73 -14.79
CA VAL A 45 20.81 32.22 -15.82
C VAL A 45 19.37 32.08 -15.37
N LEU A 46 19.00 30.96 -14.76
CA LEU A 46 17.65 30.73 -14.27
C LEU A 46 17.31 31.70 -13.13
N ASP A 47 18.22 31.90 -12.18
CA ASP A 47 18.03 32.86 -11.08
C ASP A 47 17.78 34.27 -11.63
N GLN A 48 18.58 34.72 -12.61
CA GLN A 48 18.38 36.01 -13.27
C GLN A 48 17.03 36.12 -14.00
N LEU A 49 16.59 35.04 -14.65
CA LEU A 49 15.30 35.01 -15.35
C LEU A 49 14.13 35.03 -14.36
N VAL A 50 14.21 34.27 -13.28
CA VAL A 50 13.18 34.22 -12.23
C VAL A 50 13.09 35.57 -11.51
N ASP A 51 14.23 36.12 -11.07
CA ASP A 51 14.31 37.41 -10.36
C ASP A 51 13.88 38.61 -11.22
N SER A 52 13.93 38.47 -12.56
CA SER A 52 13.52 39.54 -13.47
C SER A 52 12.03 39.89 -13.36
N GLY A 53 11.18 38.93 -12.94
CA GLY A 53 9.74 39.09 -12.87
C GLY A 53 9.05 39.36 -14.22
N LEU A 54 9.74 39.10 -15.34
CA LEU A 54 9.19 39.32 -16.68
C LEU A 54 8.07 38.31 -17.00
N PRO A 55 6.90 38.75 -17.51
CA PRO A 55 5.76 37.87 -17.76
C PRO A 55 6.01 36.83 -18.87
N GLU A 56 7.02 37.03 -19.72
CA GLU A 56 7.37 36.13 -20.82
C GLU A 56 8.27 34.96 -20.39
N VAL A 57 8.89 35.04 -19.21
CA VAL A 57 9.84 34.04 -18.69
C VAL A 57 9.24 32.62 -18.60
N PRO A 58 8.03 32.40 -18.06
CA PRO A 58 7.48 31.05 -17.96
C PRO A 58 7.34 30.38 -19.33
N GLN A 59 6.85 31.13 -20.32
CA GLN A 59 6.71 30.63 -21.69
C GLN A 59 8.07 30.31 -22.31
N PHE A 60 9.07 31.16 -22.08
CA PHE A 60 10.43 30.91 -22.53
C PHE A 60 11.01 29.64 -21.91
N LEU A 61 10.89 29.47 -20.60
CA LEU A 61 11.39 28.28 -19.89
C LEU A 61 10.68 27.00 -20.37
N GLU A 62 9.36 27.02 -20.57
CA GLU A 62 8.60 25.89 -21.14
C GLU A 62 9.13 25.50 -22.52
N ARG A 63 9.31 26.48 -23.43
CA ARG A 63 9.81 26.24 -24.79
C ARG A 63 11.28 25.84 -24.80
N TRP A 64 12.09 26.38 -23.90
CA TRP A 64 13.50 26.00 -23.74
C TRP A 64 13.63 24.56 -23.26
N GLN A 65 12.83 24.17 -22.27
CA GLN A 65 12.73 22.80 -21.80
C GLN A 65 12.21 21.86 -22.91
N GLY A 66 11.31 22.34 -23.77
CA GLY A 66 10.74 21.66 -24.93
C GLY A 66 11.67 21.51 -26.15
N LYS A 67 12.86 22.15 -26.13
CA LYS A 67 13.80 22.24 -27.27
C LYS A 67 13.25 23.03 -28.47
N GLU A 68 12.43 24.03 -28.18
CA GLU A 68 11.78 24.90 -29.17
C GLU A 68 12.46 26.27 -29.29
N VAL A 69 13.58 26.48 -28.60
CA VAL A 69 14.38 27.71 -28.66
C VAL A 69 15.53 27.53 -29.66
N TRP A 70 15.72 28.53 -30.49
CA TRP A 70 16.71 28.56 -31.56
C TRP A 70 17.57 29.81 -31.45
N GLN A 71 18.83 29.70 -31.82
CA GLN A 71 19.77 30.82 -31.89
C GLN A 71 20.10 31.13 -33.35
N ARG A 72 20.02 32.40 -33.74
CA ARG A 72 20.37 32.85 -35.09
C ARG A 72 21.87 33.11 -35.18
N ALA A 73 22.51 32.61 -36.23
CA ALA A 73 23.97 32.65 -36.38
C ALA A 73 24.53 34.05 -36.70
N SER A 74 23.71 34.95 -37.27
CA SER A 74 24.13 36.28 -37.71
C SER A 74 24.36 37.27 -36.57
N ASP A 75 23.53 37.20 -35.53
CA ASP A 75 23.48 38.16 -34.43
C ASP A 75 23.53 37.49 -33.04
N GLY A 76 23.46 36.16 -32.97
CA GLY A 76 23.49 35.41 -31.71
C GLY A 76 22.20 35.51 -30.89
N LEU A 77 21.14 36.11 -31.43
CA LEU A 77 19.87 36.32 -30.76
C LEU A 77 19.02 35.04 -30.72
N PHE A 78 18.05 34.99 -29.81
CA PHE A 78 17.24 33.81 -29.51
C PHE A 78 15.81 34.00 -30.04
N PHE A 79 15.23 32.95 -30.62
CA PHE A 79 13.94 32.96 -31.28
C PHE A 79 13.19 31.65 -31.02
N TYR A 80 11.87 31.68 -31.12
CA TYR A 80 11.11 30.45 -31.39
C TYR A 80 11.09 30.22 -32.90
N ALA A 81 11.08 28.96 -33.34
CA ALA A 81 11.09 28.67 -34.77
C ALA A 81 10.16 27.50 -35.13
N GLU A 82 9.42 27.67 -36.23
CA GLU A 82 8.57 26.63 -36.84
C GLU A 82 9.08 26.29 -38.24
N GLU A 83 9.03 25.00 -38.59
CA GLU A 83 9.53 24.50 -39.88
C GLU A 83 8.50 24.78 -40.99
N ASP A 84 8.92 25.48 -42.04
CA ASP A 84 8.05 25.85 -43.18
C ASP A 84 8.71 25.47 -44.51
N GLY A 85 8.87 24.16 -44.76
CA GLY A 85 9.21 23.52 -46.04
C GLY A 85 10.57 23.85 -46.70
N GLU A 86 10.98 25.12 -46.68
CA GLU A 86 12.19 25.72 -47.26
C GLU A 86 13.15 26.27 -46.19
N GLY A 87 12.73 26.33 -44.92
CA GLY A 87 13.51 26.89 -43.82
C GLY A 87 12.70 26.92 -42.52
N HIS A 88 12.98 27.89 -41.66
CA HIS A 88 12.21 28.11 -40.43
C HIS A 88 11.68 29.55 -40.35
N VAL A 89 10.44 29.70 -39.94
CA VAL A 89 9.84 30.99 -39.58
C VAL A 89 10.24 31.31 -38.15
N LEU A 90 10.82 32.49 -37.92
CA LEU A 90 11.29 32.95 -36.62
C LEU A 90 10.26 33.86 -35.97
N TYR A 91 9.96 33.57 -34.71
CA TYR A 91 9.10 34.36 -33.85
C TYR A 91 9.92 34.95 -32.71
N ASP A 92 9.63 36.20 -32.38
CA ASP A 92 10.27 36.93 -31.29
C ASP A 92 9.90 36.30 -29.94
N ILE A 93 10.88 36.14 -29.04
CA ILE A 93 10.67 35.42 -27.76
C ILE A 93 9.80 36.18 -26.76
N THR A 94 9.66 37.50 -26.93
CA THR A 94 8.91 38.37 -26.03
C THR A 94 7.50 38.62 -26.57
N SER A 95 7.40 39.04 -27.84
CA SER A 95 6.14 39.44 -28.48
C SER A 95 5.41 38.30 -29.19
N GLY A 96 6.12 37.23 -29.57
CA GLY A 96 5.58 36.13 -30.37
C GLY A 96 5.27 36.50 -31.82
N GLU A 97 5.60 37.72 -32.27
CA GLU A 97 5.39 38.15 -33.65
C GLU A 97 6.42 37.52 -34.60
N GLU A 98 6.02 37.30 -35.84
CA GLU A 98 6.93 36.83 -36.89
C GLU A 98 7.97 37.93 -37.22
N VAL A 99 9.24 37.60 -37.03
CA VAL A 99 10.38 38.53 -37.26
C VAL A 99 11.15 38.21 -38.54
N GLY A 100 10.86 37.08 -39.18
CA GLY A 100 11.41 36.73 -40.49
C GLY A 100 11.64 35.23 -40.68
N ARG A 101 12.42 34.88 -41.72
CA ARG A 101 12.74 33.50 -42.10
C ARG A 101 14.24 33.27 -42.05
N ALA A 102 14.66 32.07 -41.64
CA ALA A 102 16.05 31.67 -41.66
C ALA A 102 16.25 30.29 -42.29
N GLY A 103 17.34 30.14 -43.05
CA GLY A 103 17.72 28.87 -43.65
C GLY A 103 18.25 27.87 -42.61
N PRO A 104 18.27 26.56 -42.89
CA PRO A 104 18.74 25.54 -41.95
C PRO A 104 20.20 25.69 -41.49
N ARG A 105 21.01 26.49 -42.19
CA ARG A 105 22.41 26.79 -41.83
C ARG A 105 22.57 28.07 -41.01
N ASP A 106 21.54 28.90 -40.95
CA ASP A 106 21.59 30.24 -40.35
C ASP A 106 21.03 30.25 -38.92
N ILE A 107 20.53 29.10 -38.44
CA ILE A 107 20.00 28.93 -37.09
C ILE A 107 20.50 27.62 -36.46
N LYS A 108 20.58 27.63 -35.13
CA LYS A 108 21.00 26.50 -34.31
C LYS A 108 19.93 26.22 -33.25
N ALA A 109 19.37 25.01 -33.26
CA ALA A 109 18.46 24.56 -32.20
C ALA A 109 19.20 24.42 -30.88
N ILE A 110 18.62 24.96 -29.80
CA ILE A 110 19.14 24.80 -28.44
C ILE A 110 18.47 23.57 -27.84
N LYS A 111 19.28 22.55 -27.55
CA LYS A 111 18.79 21.25 -27.09
C LYS A 111 19.37 20.94 -25.72
N PRO A 112 18.78 21.47 -24.63
CA PRO A 112 19.22 21.11 -23.28
C PRO A 112 19.13 19.60 -23.06
N ASN A 113 20.14 19.06 -22.39
CA ASN A 113 20.17 17.64 -22.03
C ASN A 113 19.16 17.34 -20.90
N ALA A 114 18.94 16.05 -20.60
CA ALA A 114 17.95 15.65 -19.60
C ALA A 114 18.20 16.27 -18.21
N GLY A 115 19.46 16.42 -17.80
CA GLY A 115 19.82 17.02 -16.51
C GLY A 115 19.47 18.51 -16.43
N VAL A 116 19.79 19.28 -17.48
CA VAL A 116 19.45 20.70 -17.59
C VAL A 116 17.94 20.90 -17.67
N ARG A 117 17.23 20.07 -18.43
CA ARG A 117 15.77 20.11 -18.51
C ARG A 117 15.10 19.88 -17.15
N GLY A 118 15.72 19.07 -16.29
CA GLY A 118 15.30 18.92 -14.90
C GLY A 118 15.39 20.23 -14.12
N VAL A 119 16.55 20.91 -14.18
CA VAL A 119 16.75 22.21 -13.49
C VAL A 119 15.81 23.29 -14.02
N ILE A 120 15.60 23.37 -15.34
CA ILE A 120 14.60 24.30 -15.93
C ILE A 120 13.19 23.96 -15.41
N GLY A 121 12.86 22.67 -15.32
CA GLY A 121 11.59 22.21 -14.75
C GLY A 121 11.42 22.61 -13.28
N SER A 122 12.50 22.53 -12.51
CA SER A 122 12.58 22.98 -11.12
C SER A 122 12.22 24.47 -10.99
N ALA A 123 12.84 25.32 -11.82
CA ALA A 123 12.57 26.76 -11.85
C ALA A 123 11.13 27.09 -12.33
N LEU A 124 10.56 26.27 -13.22
CA LEU A 124 9.18 26.44 -13.71
C LEU A 124 8.13 26.24 -12.61
N ILE A 125 8.42 25.48 -11.56
CA ILE A 125 7.46 25.14 -10.50
C ILE A 125 6.91 26.40 -9.83
N GLU A 126 7.74 27.41 -9.56
CA GLU A 126 7.31 28.66 -8.93
C GLU A 126 6.16 29.33 -9.70
N PHE A 127 6.28 29.41 -11.03
CA PHE A 127 5.24 29.98 -11.88
C PHE A 127 4.01 29.08 -11.96
N GLN A 128 4.21 27.76 -12.07
CA GLN A 128 3.13 26.79 -12.21
C GLN A 128 2.27 26.66 -10.95
N LEU A 129 2.81 26.97 -9.77
CA LEU A 129 2.08 26.91 -8.49
C LEU A 129 0.92 27.91 -8.40
N THR A 130 0.95 28.98 -9.20
CA THR A 130 -0.09 30.02 -9.25
C THR A 130 -0.80 30.11 -10.60
N ASP A 131 -0.54 29.13 -11.50
CA ASP A 131 -1.14 29.09 -12.84
C ASP A 131 -2.68 29.04 -12.76
N PRO A 132 -3.41 29.78 -13.61
CA PRO A 132 -4.88 29.72 -13.64
C PRO A 132 -5.46 28.31 -13.84
N ASP A 133 -4.76 27.43 -14.57
CA ASP A 133 -5.17 26.05 -14.82
C ASP A 133 -4.87 25.13 -13.62
N PRO A 134 -5.89 24.54 -12.96
CA PRO A 134 -5.68 23.64 -11.83
C PRO A 134 -4.87 22.39 -12.18
N VAL A 135 -4.89 21.93 -13.44
CA VAL A 135 -4.10 20.76 -13.88
C VAL A 135 -2.61 21.08 -13.82
N ARG A 136 -2.21 22.28 -14.23
CA ARG A 136 -0.82 22.75 -14.16
C ARG A 136 -0.35 22.90 -12.72
N ARG A 137 -1.19 23.47 -11.84
CA ARG A 137 -0.91 23.55 -10.39
C ARG A 137 -0.72 22.15 -9.77
N GLN A 138 -1.58 21.19 -10.11
CA GLN A 138 -1.45 19.82 -9.63
C GLN A 138 -0.18 19.12 -10.15
N ALA A 139 0.22 19.38 -11.39
CA ALA A 139 1.46 18.85 -11.96
C ALA A 139 2.69 19.40 -11.23
N ALA A 140 2.72 20.70 -10.90
CA ALA A 140 3.78 21.29 -10.09
C ALA A 140 3.88 20.63 -8.70
N LEU A 141 2.75 20.40 -8.03
CA LEU A 141 2.74 19.70 -6.73
C LEU A 141 3.18 18.24 -6.83
N ALA A 142 2.93 17.57 -7.96
CA ALA A 142 3.47 16.23 -8.20
C ALA A 142 4.99 16.27 -8.39
N ALA A 143 5.51 17.23 -9.16
CA ALA A 143 6.94 17.42 -9.36
C ALA A 143 7.68 17.68 -8.03
N ILE A 144 7.16 18.56 -7.16
CA ILE A 144 7.72 18.81 -5.82
C ILE A 144 7.71 17.54 -4.96
N ALA A 145 6.66 16.72 -5.05
CA ALA A 145 6.57 15.48 -4.27
C ALA A 145 7.61 14.43 -4.74
N ASP A 146 7.87 14.37 -6.04
CA ASP A 146 8.81 13.42 -6.65
C ASP A 146 10.28 13.83 -6.40
N ASP A 147 10.60 15.12 -6.53
CA ASP A 147 11.95 15.67 -6.32
C ASP A 147 11.91 16.88 -5.34
N PRO A 148 11.85 16.62 -4.02
CA PRO A 148 11.76 17.69 -3.04
C PRO A 148 13.09 18.44 -2.91
N ALA A 149 13.05 19.77 -3.08
CA ALA A 149 14.22 20.65 -3.03
C ALA A 149 13.96 21.90 -2.17
N PRO A 150 14.99 22.50 -1.56
CA PRO A 150 14.85 23.70 -0.71
C PRO A 150 14.30 24.91 -1.48
N GLU A 151 14.66 25.06 -2.75
CA GLU A 151 14.19 26.13 -3.65
C GLU A 151 12.68 26.14 -3.88
N HIS A 152 11.99 25.04 -3.59
CA HIS A 152 10.53 24.94 -3.75
C HIS A 152 9.75 25.43 -2.53
N LEU A 153 10.37 25.56 -1.35
CA LEU A 153 9.67 25.81 -0.09
C LEU A 153 8.97 27.18 -0.08
N GLU A 154 9.72 28.25 -0.33
CA GLU A 154 9.18 29.62 -0.29
C GLU A 154 8.12 29.88 -1.39
N PRO A 155 8.33 29.51 -2.67
CA PRO A 155 7.30 29.60 -3.69
C PRO A 155 6.02 28.82 -3.33
N LEU A 156 6.16 27.61 -2.78
CA LEU A 156 5.03 26.79 -2.36
C LEU A 156 4.25 27.49 -1.23
N ARG A 157 4.96 27.97 -0.20
CA ARG A 157 4.39 28.68 0.94
C ARG A 157 3.61 29.92 0.51
N ALA A 158 4.20 30.74 -0.38
CA ALA A 158 3.54 31.92 -0.93
C ALA A 158 2.27 31.58 -1.72
N SER A 159 2.25 30.44 -2.42
CA SER A 159 1.12 30.03 -3.26
C SER A 159 -0.11 29.49 -2.51
N ILE A 160 -0.02 29.23 -1.19
CA ILE A 160 -1.11 28.62 -0.40
C ILE A 160 -2.26 29.59 -0.20
N ALA A 161 -1.98 30.82 0.21
CA ALA A 161 -3.00 31.80 0.61
C ALA A 161 -3.93 32.20 -0.55
N ALA A 162 -3.41 32.20 -1.78
CA ALA A 162 -4.14 32.55 -2.99
C ALA A 162 -4.90 31.36 -3.63
N GLU A 163 -4.73 30.13 -3.13
CA GLU A 163 -5.35 28.95 -3.74
C GLU A 163 -6.84 28.88 -3.47
N GLU A 164 -7.67 28.91 -4.51
CA GLU A 164 -9.14 28.86 -4.37
C GLU A 164 -9.69 27.43 -4.21
N GLU A 165 -9.03 26.43 -4.79
CA GLU A 165 -9.53 25.05 -4.79
C GLU A 165 -9.18 24.32 -3.48
N PRO A 166 -10.16 23.84 -2.69
CA PRO A 166 -9.89 23.22 -1.38
C PRO A 166 -8.99 21.98 -1.43
N SER A 167 -9.14 21.17 -2.48
CA SER A 167 -8.34 19.94 -2.70
C SER A 167 -6.86 20.25 -2.91
N ILE A 168 -6.56 21.25 -3.74
CA ILE A 168 -5.19 21.70 -4.06
C ILE A 168 -4.60 22.40 -2.84
N ARG A 169 -5.35 23.24 -2.15
CA ARG A 169 -4.87 23.93 -0.94
C ARG A 169 -4.39 22.94 0.13
N VAL A 170 -5.18 21.91 0.42
CA VAL A 170 -4.80 20.86 1.38
C VAL A 170 -3.52 20.13 0.94
N ARG A 171 -3.34 19.91 -0.37
CA ARG A 171 -2.12 19.28 -0.91
C ARG A 171 -0.91 20.21 -0.79
N LYS A 172 -1.06 21.51 -1.06
CA LYS A 172 0.00 22.52 -0.86
C LYS A 172 0.43 22.59 0.60
N GLU A 173 -0.51 22.72 1.53
CA GLU A 173 -0.26 22.73 2.97
C GLU A 173 0.41 21.44 3.48
N ARG A 174 0.15 20.29 2.86
CA ARG A 174 0.84 19.04 3.19
C ARG A 174 2.28 19.04 2.68
N LEU A 175 2.50 19.41 1.42
CA LEU A 175 3.85 19.44 0.85
C LEU A 175 4.73 20.48 1.54
N GLU A 176 4.17 21.65 1.87
CA GLU A 176 4.90 22.69 2.60
C GLU A 176 5.39 22.16 3.95
N ARG A 177 4.55 21.45 4.72
CA ARG A 177 4.98 20.79 5.97
C ARG A 177 6.09 19.76 5.76
N LEU A 178 6.03 18.97 4.69
CA LEU A 178 7.07 17.98 4.37
C LEU A 178 8.40 18.64 3.98
N LEU A 179 8.35 19.73 3.22
CA LEU A 179 9.52 20.51 2.82
C LEU A 179 10.10 21.28 4.02
N SER A 180 9.29 21.93 4.85
CA SER A 180 9.75 22.59 6.07
C SER A 180 10.43 21.63 7.02
N ALA A 181 9.88 20.43 7.23
CA ALA A 181 10.57 19.42 8.03
C ALA A 181 11.96 19.11 7.46
N SER A 182 12.08 19.03 6.14
CA SER A 182 13.32 18.62 5.45
C SER A 182 14.36 19.73 5.34
N PHE A 183 13.95 20.97 5.04
CA PHE A 183 14.79 22.04 4.50
C PHE A 183 14.71 23.38 5.23
N GLU A 184 13.89 23.53 6.26
CA GLU A 184 13.78 24.81 6.97
C GLU A 184 15.12 25.18 7.65
N ASP A 185 15.58 26.41 7.42
CA ASP A 185 16.86 26.90 7.96
C ASP A 185 16.78 27.16 9.47
N ASP A 186 15.63 27.67 9.95
CA ASP A 186 15.42 27.91 11.37
C ASP A 186 15.19 26.61 12.12
N ARG A 187 16.08 26.33 13.08
CA ARG A 187 16.07 25.10 13.87
C ARG A 187 14.75 24.86 14.60
N GLU A 188 14.19 25.90 15.22
CA GLU A 188 12.97 25.76 16.02
C GLU A 188 11.75 25.51 15.11
N ALA A 189 11.68 26.22 13.98
CA ALA A 189 10.67 26.00 12.95
C ALA A 189 10.77 24.60 12.31
N ARG A 190 11.99 24.12 12.01
CA ARG A 190 12.22 22.76 11.50
C ARG A 190 11.74 21.70 12.48
N ILE A 191 12.08 21.84 13.77
CA ILE A 191 11.63 20.93 14.83
C ILE A 191 10.10 20.96 14.97
N ALA A 192 9.48 22.13 14.89
CA ALA A 192 8.02 22.26 14.93
C ALA A 192 7.36 21.54 13.74
N ALA A 193 7.86 21.76 12.52
CA ALA A 193 7.37 21.10 11.31
C ALA A 193 7.49 19.57 11.39
N ILE A 194 8.61 19.05 11.91
CA ILE A 194 8.79 17.61 12.17
C ILE A 194 7.76 17.10 13.18
N GLY A 195 7.49 17.85 14.24
CA GLY A 195 6.47 17.52 15.22
C GLY A 195 5.07 17.38 14.60
N ASP A 196 4.71 18.27 13.68
CA ASP A 196 3.42 18.26 12.98
C ASP A 196 3.24 17.02 12.09
N LEU A 197 4.33 16.49 11.52
CA LEU A 197 4.33 15.24 10.77
C LEU A 197 3.94 14.03 11.62
N GLY A 198 4.07 14.07 12.95
CA GLY A 198 3.68 12.97 13.82
C GLY A 198 2.17 12.66 13.81
N SER A 199 1.35 13.59 13.32
CA SER A 199 -0.08 13.38 13.10
C SER A 199 -0.43 12.81 11.72
N ASP A 200 0.53 12.87 10.79
CA ASP A 200 0.40 12.45 9.40
C ASP A 200 0.75 10.96 9.26
N ILE A 201 -0.17 10.18 8.68
CA ILE A 201 -0.06 8.72 8.56
C ILE A 201 0.41 8.28 7.17
N THR A 202 0.67 9.24 6.28
CA THR A 202 1.07 8.99 4.90
C THR A 202 2.40 8.24 4.81
N VAL A 203 2.67 7.66 3.64
CA VAL A 203 3.96 7.00 3.40
C VAL A 203 5.06 8.05 3.26
N GLU A 204 4.74 9.19 2.67
CA GLU A 204 5.63 10.32 2.41
C GLU A 204 6.14 10.95 3.71
N ALA A 205 5.25 11.26 4.67
CA ALA A 205 5.65 11.79 5.97
C ALA A 205 6.60 10.84 6.71
N ARG A 206 6.29 9.54 6.71
CA ARG A 206 7.16 8.52 7.32
C ARG A 206 8.48 8.36 6.57
N ALA A 207 8.49 8.52 5.25
CA ALA A 207 9.73 8.46 4.47
C ALA A 207 10.67 9.64 4.80
N VAL A 208 10.13 10.85 4.96
CA VAL A 208 10.88 12.04 5.41
C VAL A 208 11.48 11.80 6.80
N LEU A 209 10.66 11.34 7.75
CA LEU A 209 11.11 11.05 9.13
C LEU A 209 12.19 9.96 9.16
N ASN A 210 12.01 8.86 8.42
CA ASN A 210 13.02 7.79 8.34
C ASN A 210 14.33 8.27 7.71
N ARG A 211 14.28 9.17 6.73
CA ARG A 211 15.49 9.75 6.12
C ARG A 211 16.30 10.57 7.14
N MET A 212 15.63 11.30 8.03
CA MET A 212 16.28 12.05 9.12
C MET A 212 16.91 11.13 10.17
N LEU A 213 16.36 9.93 10.34
CA LEU A 213 16.86 8.90 11.24
C LEU A 213 17.83 7.92 10.56
N ALA A 214 18.30 8.24 9.35
CA ALA A 214 19.36 7.48 8.72
C ALA A 214 20.62 7.54 9.59
N SER A 215 21.21 6.37 9.85
CA SER A 215 22.41 6.24 10.66
C SER A 215 23.49 5.46 9.91
N GLU A 216 24.74 5.78 10.21
CA GLU A 216 25.91 5.11 9.65
C GLU A 216 26.81 4.57 10.79
N PRO A 217 27.46 3.41 10.56
CA PRO A 217 28.38 2.85 11.54
C PRO A 217 29.63 3.73 11.64
N GLN A 218 30.00 4.12 12.85
CA GLN A 218 31.13 4.98 13.15
C GLN A 218 32.06 4.32 14.19
N VAL A 219 33.34 4.70 14.15
CA VAL A 219 34.37 4.19 15.05
C VAL A 219 35.37 5.28 15.43
N ALA A 220 35.73 5.32 16.71
CA ALA A 220 36.77 6.19 17.25
C ALA A 220 37.30 5.62 18.57
N ALA A 221 38.36 6.21 19.12
CA ALA A 221 38.89 5.81 20.44
C ALA A 221 37.85 5.96 21.57
N SER A 222 36.98 6.97 21.48
CA SER A 222 35.80 7.11 22.32
C SER A 222 34.72 7.87 21.56
N VAL A 223 33.45 7.70 21.95
CA VAL A 223 32.33 8.46 21.36
C VAL A 223 32.53 9.96 21.66
N PRO A 224 32.53 10.83 20.63
CA PRO A 224 32.58 12.28 20.84
C PRO A 224 31.38 12.78 21.67
N ALA A 225 31.59 13.80 22.50
CA ALA A 225 30.54 14.31 23.40
C ALA A 225 29.38 15.00 22.65
N ASP A 226 29.65 15.49 21.44
CA ASP A 226 28.72 16.14 20.51
C ASP A 226 28.18 15.18 19.45
N ALA A 227 28.56 13.90 19.47
CA ALA A 227 28.08 12.91 18.52
C ALA A 227 26.57 12.64 18.72
N ASN A 228 25.81 12.73 17.63
CA ASN A 228 24.41 12.33 17.61
C ASN A 228 24.29 10.81 17.48
N LEU A 229 24.32 10.12 18.62
CA LEU A 229 24.34 8.66 18.69
C LEU A 229 22.92 8.07 18.60
N ALA A 230 22.73 7.13 17.68
CA ALA A 230 21.51 6.31 17.59
C ALA A 230 21.53 5.17 18.61
N HIS A 231 22.54 4.28 18.54
CA HIS A 231 22.81 3.28 19.57
C HIS A 231 24.28 2.80 19.54
N ALA A 232 24.76 2.30 20.67
CA ALA A 232 26.09 1.72 20.78
C ALA A 232 26.14 0.31 20.18
N MET A 233 27.24 -0.03 19.50
CA MET A 233 27.45 -1.32 18.87
C MET A 233 28.53 -2.11 19.63
N THR A 234 28.31 -3.41 19.80
CA THR A 234 29.26 -4.28 20.51
C THR A 234 29.96 -5.20 19.51
N PRO A 235 31.31 -5.16 19.40
CA PRO A 235 32.07 -6.11 18.58
C PRO A 235 31.79 -7.57 18.96
N GLY A 236 31.59 -8.42 17.96
CA GLY A 236 31.25 -9.84 18.14
C GLY A 236 29.78 -10.13 18.41
N SER A 237 28.91 -9.12 18.37
CA SER A 237 27.46 -9.31 18.36
C SER A 237 26.96 -9.79 16.99
N ALA A 238 25.68 -10.18 16.91
CA ALA A 238 25.04 -10.50 15.62
C ALA A 238 24.95 -9.29 14.68
N GLU A 239 24.90 -8.08 15.24
CA GLU A 239 24.86 -6.82 14.50
C GLU A 239 26.24 -6.41 13.98
N LEU A 240 27.29 -6.62 14.78
CA LEU A 240 28.66 -6.26 14.42
C LEU A 240 29.59 -7.47 14.64
N PRO A 241 29.71 -8.37 13.65
CA PRO A 241 30.69 -9.46 13.68
C PRO A 241 32.11 -8.91 13.89
N ARG A 242 32.97 -9.69 14.56
CA ARG A 242 34.33 -9.26 14.92
C ARG A 242 35.15 -8.80 13.72
N GLU A 243 35.09 -9.54 12.62
CA GLU A 243 35.80 -9.22 11.37
C GLU A 243 35.32 -7.89 10.77
N ALA A 244 34.01 -7.62 10.81
CA ALA A 244 33.43 -6.36 10.34
C ALA A 244 33.84 -5.18 11.25
N ALA A 245 33.87 -5.37 12.57
CA ALA A 245 34.37 -4.37 13.51
C ALA A 245 35.84 -4.03 13.25
N TYR A 246 36.67 -5.04 13.00
CA TYR A 246 38.08 -4.82 12.71
C TYR A 246 38.28 -4.13 11.36
N ALA A 247 37.51 -4.51 10.33
CA ALA A 247 37.52 -3.83 9.04
C ALA A 247 37.18 -2.34 9.18
N MET A 248 36.21 -1.97 10.02
CA MET A 248 35.90 -0.56 10.30
C MET A 248 37.10 0.20 10.91
N LEU A 249 37.86 -0.43 11.81
CA LEU A 249 39.08 0.18 12.35
C LEU A 249 40.14 0.40 11.27
N VAL A 250 40.31 -0.57 10.38
CA VAL A 250 41.26 -0.47 9.26
C VAL A 250 40.86 0.64 8.30
N ASP A 251 39.58 0.71 7.91
CA ASP A 251 39.03 1.74 7.02
C ASP A 251 39.16 3.14 7.63
N ALA A 252 39.02 3.26 8.95
CA ALA A 252 39.22 4.51 9.69
C ALA A 252 40.71 4.84 9.94
N GLY A 253 41.65 3.98 9.52
CA GLY A 253 43.08 4.15 9.76
C GLY A 253 43.51 4.00 11.23
N LEU A 254 42.67 3.36 12.05
CA LEU A 254 42.88 3.13 13.48
C LEU A 254 43.52 1.76 13.79
N ALA A 255 43.54 0.84 12.82
CA ALA A 255 44.20 -0.45 12.92
C ALA A 255 44.96 -0.80 11.64
N ALA A 256 45.92 -1.73 11.75
CA ALA A 256 46.67 -2.23 10.61
C ALA A 256 45.80 -3.19 9.76
N PRO A 257 45.91 -3.17 8.42
CA PRO A 257 45.18 -4.11 7.57
C PRO A 257 45.62 -5.55 7.84
N LEU A 258 44.66 -6.49 7.78
CA LEU A 258 44.95 -7.91 7.91
C LEU A 258 45.78 -8.39 6.70
N VAL A 259 46.89 -9.08 6.97
CA VAL A 259 47.65 -9.78 5.92
C VAL A 259 46.92 -11.07 5.59
N THR A 260 46.47 -11.20 4.35
CA THR A 260 45.75 -12.38 3.87
C THR A 260 46.69 -13.58 3.69
N ASP A 261 46.15 -14.79 3.76
CA ASP A 261 46.93 -16.02 3.52
C ASP A 261 47.62 -16.04 2.14
N ASN A 262 47.04 -15.37 1.15
CA ASN A 262 47.63 -15.25 -0.18
C ASN A 262 48.83 -14.30 -0.17
N GLU A 263 48.73 -13.15 0.50
CA GLU A 263 49.86 -12.22 0.67
C GLU A 263 51.00 -12.86 1.46
N VAL A 264 50.66 -13.64 2.51
CA VAL A 264 51.65 -14.45 3.24
C VAL A 264 52.34 -15.43 2.29
N ARG A 265 51.59 -16.17 1.48
CA ARG A 265 52.16 -17.13 0.53
C ARG A 265 53.01 -16.46 -0.54
N ASP A 266 52.55 -15.37 -1.12
CA ASP A 266 53.28 -14.63 -2.17
C ASP A 266 54.58 -14.06 -1.62
N ALA A 267 54.57 -13.52 -0.39
CA ALA A 267 55.77 -13.07 0.29
C ALA A 267 56.77 -14.21 0.57
N LEU A 268 56.28 -15.37 1.05
CA LEU A 268 57.11 -16.54 1.28
C LEU A 268 57.71 -17.09 -0.04
N VAL A 269 56.94 -17.12 -1.12
CA VAL A 269 57.39 -17.55 -2.46
C VAL A 269 58.47 -16.61 -3.00
N ALA A 270 58.27 -15.29 -2.86
CA ALA A 270 59.25 -14.29 -3.27
C ALA A 270 60.56 -14.37 -2.47
N ALA A 271 60.50 -14.86 -1.24
CA ALA A 271 61.66 -14.99 -0.35
C ALA A 271 62.42 -16.34 -0.47
N ILE A 272 62.05 -17.23 -1.40
CA ILE A 272 62.73 -18.52 -1.59
C ILE A 272 64.14 -18.32 -2.18
N GLN A 273 65.16 -18.78 -1.46
CA GLN A 273 66.55 -18.87 -1.92
C GLN A 273 67.12 -20.25 -1.56
N ASP A 274 67.71 -20.95 -2.53
CA ASP A 274 68.29 -22.29 -2.36
C ASP A 274 67.37 -23.32 -1.68
N GLY A 275 66.06 -23.26 -1.98
CA GLY A 275 65.06 -24.17 -1.41
C GLY A 275 64.68 -23.88 0.05
N LYS A 276 65.03 -22.70 0.55
CA LYS A 276 64.71 -22.21 1.90
C LYS A 276 64.04 -20.84 1.86
N VAL A 277 63.27 -20.54 2.89
CA VAL A 277 62.76 -19.20 3.20
C VAL A 277 63.41 -18.78 4.52
N GLY A 278 64.40 -17.90 4.44
CA GLY A 278 65.29 -17.63 5.58
C GLY A 278 66.03 -18.90 6.02
N ASP A 279 65.88 -19.27 7.29
CA ASP A 279 66.51 -20.49 7.86
C ASP A 279 65.63 -21.75 7.74
N MET A 280 64.39 -21.62 7.25
CA MET A 280 63.41 -22.72 7.18
C MET A 280 63.40 -23.36 5.79
N ALA A 281 63.45 -24.69 5.72
CA ALA A 281 63.33 -25.42 4.46
C ALA A 281 61.89 -25.36 3.93
N VAL A 282 61.70 -25.17 2.62
CA VAL A 282 60.36 -25.10 2.01
C VAL A 282 59.51 -26.35 2.32
N ALA A 283 60.15 -27.52 2.44
CA ALA A 283 59.48 -28.78 2.82
C ALA A 283 58.83 -28.76 4.22
N MET A 284 59.24 -27.84 5.11
CA MET A 284 58.67 -27.69 6.47
C MET A 284 57.48 -26.72 6.51
N LEU A 285 57.16 -26.02 5.42
CA LEU A 285 56.08 -25.01 5.34
C LEU A 285 54.72 -25.61 4.93
N GLY A 286 54.48 -26.88 5.25
CA GLY A 286 53.27 -27.60 4.86
C GLY A 286 52.00 -27.15 5.59
N THR A 287 52.13 -26.62 6.81
CA THR A 287 51.02 -26.15 7.65
C THR A 287 50.92 -24.62 7.64
N ASP A 288 49.72 -24.07 7.90
CA ASP A 288 49.53 -22.61 8.02
C ASP A 288 50.37 -22.02 9.15
N GLU A 289 50.47 -22.72 10.28
CA GLU A 289 51.29 -22.30 11.41
C GLU A 289 52.78 -22.16 11.06
N ALA A 290 53.34 -23.14 10.33
CA ALA A 290 54.74 -23.06 9.88
C ALA A 290 54.97 -21.93 8.87
N ARG A 291 53.97 -21.63 8.03
CA ARG A 291 53.98 -20.48 7.11
C ARG A 291 53.93 -19.15 7.85
N HIS A 292 53.08 -19.03 8.88
CA HIS A 292 52.98 -17.83 9.71
C HIS A 292 54.30 -17.54 10.43
N VAL A 293 54.90 -18.55 11.07
CA VAL A 293 56.20 -18.40 11.74
C VAL A 293 57.30 -17.96 10.77
N ALA A 294 57.35 -18.55 9.58
CA ALA A 294 58.31 -18.16 8.54
C ALA A 294 58.09 -16.72 8.06
N TYR A 295 56.82 -16.32 7.90
CA TYR A 295 56.46 -14.96 7.48
C TYR A 295 56.82 -13.93 8.56
N ASP A 296 56.50 -14.20 9.83
CA ASP A 296 56.78 -13.29 10.94
C ASP A 296 58.30 -13.06 11.09
N ALA A 297 59.11 -14.10 10.86
CA ALA A 297 60.57 -14.00 10.82
C ALA A 297 61.07 -13.14 9.64
N LEU A 298 60.44 -13.25 8.46
CA LEU A 298 60.75 -12.39 7.32
C LEU A 298 60.30 -10.95 7.55
N ALA A 299 59.13 -10.71 8.16
CA ALA A 299 58.62 -9.38 8.44
C ALA A 299 59.58 -8.58 9.33
N LEU A 300 60.17 -9.24 10.34
CA LEU A 300 61.19 -8.65 11.22
C LEU A 300 62.51 -8.32 10.49
N ARG A 301 62.92 -9.14 9.52
CA ARG A 301 64.21 -8.99 8.83
C ARG A 301 64.15 -8.05 7.63
N ASP A 302 63.10 -8.19 6.82
CA ASP A 302 62.98 -7.62 5.48
C ASP A 302 61.94 -6.48 5.42
N GLY A 303 61.30 -6.14 6.56
CA GLY A 303 60.38 -5.01 6.67
C GLY A 303 59.01 -5.24 6.02
N LEU A 304 58.57 -6.50 5.93
CA LEU A 304 57.20 -6.82 5.48
C LEU A 304 56.16 -6.36 6.52
N PRO A 305 54.91 -6.09 6.11
CA PRO A 305 53.84 -5.74 7.05
C PRO A 305 53.68 -6.85 8.11
N PRO A 306 53.70 -6.52 9.41
CA PRO A 306 53.50 -7.50 10.46
C PRO A 306 52.09 -8.08 10.40
N ARG A 307 51.97 -9.39 10.60
CA ARG A 307 50.65 -10.03 10.76
C ARG A 307 50.03 -9.59 12.09
N VAL A 308 48.74 -9.35 12.07
CA VAL A 308 47.94 -9.06 13.27
C VAL A 308 47.51 -10.38 13.90
N THR A 309 47.82 -10.56 15.19
CA THR A 309 47.38 -11.70 15.98
C THR A 309 45.96 -11.53 16.49
N GLU A 310 45.28 -12.63 16.86
CA GLU A 310 43.93 -12.55 17.47
C GLU A 310 43.93 -11.69 18.74
N ALA A 311 44.98 -11.75 19.55
CA ALA A 311 45.11 -10.95 20.76
C ALA A 311 45.27 -9.45 20.48
N GLU A 312 46.01 -9.09 19.41
CA GLU A 312 46.14 -7.69 18.97
C GLU A 312 44.84 -7.18 18.36
N MET A 313 44.12 -8.03 17.63
CA MET A 313 42.78 -7.73 17.12
C MET A 313 41.81 -7.47 18.28
N GLU A 314 41.76 -8.35 19.29
CA GLU A 314 40.91 -8.14 20.47
C GLU A 314 41.29 -6.87 21.24
N ALA A 315 42.59 -6.60 21.45
CA ALA A 315 43.04 -5.38 22.10
C ALA A 315 42.67 -4.10 21.31
N ALA A 316 42.71 -4.16 19.97
CA ALA A 316 42.29 -3.07 19.11
C ALA A 316 40.76 -2.85 19.19
N LEU A 317 39.97 -3.91 19.20
CA LEU A 317 38.51 -3.83 19.34
C LEU A 317 38.10 -3.30 20.72
N ASP A 318 38.77 -3.73 21.80
CA ASP A 318 38.46 -3.30 23.17
C ASP A 318 38.86 -1.86 23.48
N SER A 319 39.80 -1.30 22.72
CA SER A 319 40.30 0.07 22.91
C SER A 319 39.53 1.14 22.13
N HIS A 320 38.52 0.75 21.34
CA HIS A 320 37.74 1.64 20.50
C HIS A 320 36.24 1.49 20.76
N ALA A 321 35.51 2.58 20.55
CA ALA A 321 34.06 2.62 20.60
C ALA A 321 33.49 2.46 19.20
N PHE A 322 32.42 1.67 19.09
CA PHE A 322 31.64 1.47 17.88
C PHE A 322 30.19 1.89 18.14
N TRP A 323 29.60 2.65 17.23
CA TRP A 323 28.20 3.08 17.37
C TRP A 323 27.57 3.32 16.00
N GLN A 324 26.25 3.31 15.96
CA GLN A 324 25.48 3.90 14.88
C GLN A 324 25.29 5.40 15.17
N GLY A 325 25.84 6.26 14.32
CA GLY A 325 25.68 7.71 14.41
C GLY A 325 24.65 8.18 13.40
N TYR A 326 23.73 9.05 13.81
CA TYR A 326 22.81 9.67 12.86
C TYR A 326 23.60 10.53 11.85
N VAL A 327 23.18 10.49 10.58
CA VAL A 327 23.73 11.35 9.52
C VAL A 327 23.34 12.81 9.78
N GLU A 328 22.16 13.05 10.34
CA GLU A 328 21.73 14.37 10.80
C GLU A 328 22.49 14.75 12.08
N PRO A 329 23.31 15.83 12.07
CA PRO A 329 24.12 16.21 13.22
C PRO A 329 23.31 16.78 14.39
N ASP A 330 22.13 17.36 14.17
CA ASP A 330 21.36 17.99 15.25
C ASP A 330 20.53 16.96 16.04
N GLN A 331 20.92 16.74 17.30
CA GLN A 331 20.21 15.84 18.21
C GLN A 331 18.75 16.26 18.47
N GLY A 332 18.43 17.55 18.46
CA GLY A 332 17.07 18.05 18.63
C GLY A 332 16.17 17.64 17.47
N ILE A 333 16.71 17.63 16.25
CA ILE A 333 16.00 17.22 15.04
C ILE A 333 15.74 15.72 15.05
N THR A 334 16.75 14.89 15.36
CA THR A 334 16.58 13.44 15.42
C THR A 334 15.62 13.03 16.53
N GLN A 335 15.70 13.63 17.72
CA GLN A 335 14.73 13.38 18.80
C GLN A 335 13.30 13.78 18.43
N ALA A 336 13.12 14.89 17.70
CA ALA A 336 11.81 15.29 17.20
C ALA A 336 11.30 14.28 16.17
N ALA A 337 12.16 13.82 15.26
CA ALA A 337 11.83 12.85 14.23
C ALA A 337 11.48 11.48 14.82
N GLU A 338 12.20 10.98 15.83
CA GLU A 338 11.88 9.74 16.55
C GLU A 338 10.49 9.80 17.18
N ARG A 339 10.17 10.90 17.89
CA ARG A 339 8.87 11.09 18.53
C ARG A 339 7.74 11.20 17.51
N ALA A 340 7.97 11.94 16.43
CA ALA A 340 7.01 12.10 15.36
C ALA A 340 6.76 10.76 14.66
N LEU A 341 7.81 10.02 14.32
CA LEU A 341 7.71 8.70 13.68
C LEU A 341 6.97 7.71 14.57
N ALA A 342 7.31 7.63 15.86
CA ALA A 342 6.60 6.77 16.81
C ALA A 342 5.11 7.13 16.93
N SER A 343 4.76 8.42 16.88
CA SER A 343 3.36 8.88 16.90
C SER A 343 2.62 8.47 15.62
N ALA A 344 3.24 8.70 14.46
CA ALA A 344 2.70 8.35 13.15
C ALA A 344 2.50 6.83 13.04
N GLU A 345 3.48 6.02 13.42
CA GLU A 345 3.41 4.56 13.41
C GLU A 345 2.34 4.02 14.36
N THR A 346 2.20 4.63 15.55
CA THR A 346 1.12 4.27 16.49
C THR A 346 -0.24 4.52 15.85
N ARG A 347 -0.44 5.69 15.20
CA ARG A 347 -1.69 6.02 14.49
C ARG A 347 -1.95 5.07 13.33
N VAL A 348 -0.93 4.79 12.51
CA VAL A 348 -1.01 3.79 11.43
C VAL A 348 -1.42 2.43 12.00
N GLY A 349 -0.83 2.00 13.11
CA GLY A 349 -1.19 0.76 13.81
C GLY A 349 -2.65 0.72 14.24
N VAL A 350 -3.17 1.83 14.79
CA VAL A 350 -4.59 1.97 15.16
C VAL A 350 -5.49 1.86 13.92
N TYR A 351 -5.21 2.59 12.84
CA TYR A 351 -6.01 2.53 11.61
C TYR A 351 -5.96 1.17 10.97
N LYS A 352 -4.78 0.53 10.92
CA LYS A 352 -4.61 -0.82 10.38
C LYS A 352 -5.37 -1.87 11.20
N THR A 353 -5.43 -1.70 12.52
CA THR A 353 -6.24 -2.55 13.41
C THR A 353 -7.74 -2.35 13.14
N ALA A 354 -8.17 -1.10 12.95
CA ALA A 354 -9.56 -0.80 12.60
C ALA A 354 -9.95 -1.37 11.24
N ASP A 355 -9.07 -1.29 10.25
CA ASP A 355 -9.26 -1.85 8.90
C ASP A 355 -9.49 -3.37 8.97
N VAL A 356 -8.63 -4.08 9.70
CA VAL A 356 -8.78 -5.53 9.89
C VAL A 356 -10.02 -5.90 10.70
N ALA A 357 -10.43 -5.08 11.66
CA ALA A 357 -11.68 -5.28 12.38
C ALA A 357 -12.90 -5.12 11.45
N LEU A 358 -12.90 -4.13 10.55
CA LEU A 358 -13.95 -3.97 9.54
C LEU A 358 -13.98 -5.16 8.57
N ASP A 359 -12.82 -5.66 8.18
CA ASP A 359 -12.69 -6.86 7.35
C ASP A 359 -13.22 -8.11 8.03
N ALA A 360 -12.94 -8.27 9.32
CA ALA A 360 -13.49 -9.35 10.14
C ALA A 360 -15.02 -9.30 10.23
N VAL A 361 -15.59 -8.11 10.42
CA VAL A 361 -17.05 -7.90 10.45
C VAL A 361 -17.68 -8.20 9.09
N SER A 362 -17.04 -7.79 8.00
CA SER A 362 -17.47 -8.12 6.64
C SER A 362 -17.46 -9.63 6.41
N LEU A 363 -16.37 -10.31 6.77
CA LEU A 363 -16.25 -11.76 6.61
C LEU A 363 -17.28 -12.52 7.46
N ALA A 364 -17.48 -12.08 8.71
CA ALA A 364 -18.52 -12.61 9.59
C ALA A 364 -19.92 -12.46 8.98
N SER A 365 -20.19 -11.35 8.28
CA SER A 365 -21.49 -11.13 7.62
C SER A 365 -21.71 -12.08 6.45
N ILE A 366 -20.66 -12.34 5.66
CA ILE A 366 -20.69 -13.34 4.58
C ILE A 366 -20.98 -14.73 5.15
N TYR A 367 -20.24 -15.15 6.17
CA TYR A 367 -20.44 -16.46 6.80
C TYR A 367 -21.79 -16.58 7.47
N PHE A 368 -22.28 -15.52 8.11
CA PHE A 368 -23.61 -15.49 8.69
C PHE A 368 -24.68 -15.68 7.62
N LEU A 369 -24.61 -14.93 6.52
CA LEU A 369 -25.61 -15.01 5.45
C LEU A 369 -25.59 -16.37 4.74
N ALA A 370 -24.41 -16.96 4.55
CA ALA A 370 -24.25 -18.32 4.03
C ALA A 370 -24.78 -19.40 5.00
N ALA A 371 -24.53 -19.24 6.29
CA ALA A 371 -24.84 -20.24 7.33
C ALA A 371 -26.27 -20.17 7.86
N ILE A 372 -26.93 -19.02 7.85
CA ILE A 372 -28.23 -18.85 8.53
C ILE A 372 -29.33 -19.71 7.91
N GLY A 373 -29.32 -19.89 6.59
CA GLY A 373 -30.22 -20.83 5.92
C GLY A 373 -30.01 -22.26 6.41
N LEU A 374 -28.75 -22.69 6.48
CA LEU A 374 -28.36 -24.01 6.98
C LEU A 374 -28.72 -24.20 8.46
N ALA A 375 -28.55 -23.16 9.28
CA ALA A 375 -28.89 -23.20 10.70
C ALA A 375 -30.38 -23.48 10.93
N ILE A 376 -31.24 -22.89 10.10
CA ILE A 376 -32.70 -23.06 10.18
C ILE A 376 -33.09 -24.45 9.71
N THR A 377 -32.58 -24.93 8.58
CA THR A 377 -32.90 -26.28 8.09
C THR A 377 -32.41 -27.35 9.06
N PHE A 378 -31.20 -27.19 9.60
CA PHE A 378 -30.62 -28.12 10.55
C PHE A 378 -31.36 -28.10 11.89
N GLY A 379 -31.75 -26.91 12.37
CA GLY A 379 -32.46 -26.76 13.64
C GLY A 379 -33.85 -27.38 13.69
N VAL A 380 -34.53 -27.47 12.54
CA VAL A 380 -35.89 -28.01 12.46
C VAL A 380 -35.91 -29.50 12.14
N MET A 381 -35.08 -29.94 11.20
CA MET A 381 -35.11 -31.31 10.70
C MET A 381 -34.03 -32.22 11.30
N GLY A 382 -32.96 -31.67 11.88
CA GLY A 382 -31.83 -32.45 12.38
C GLY A 382 -31.01 -33.15 11.27
N VAL A 383 -31.19 -32.71 10.02
CA VAL A 383 -30.60 -33.34 8.83
C VAL A 383 -29.47 -32.49 8.26
N ILE A 384 -28.27 -33.06 8.15
CA ILE A 384 -27.12 -32.41 7.53
C ILE A 384 -27.34 -32.37 6.01
N ASN A 385 -27.33 -31.17 5.43
CA ASN A 385 -27.51 -30.97 3.99
C ASN A 385 -26.21 -30.46 3.33
N MET A 386 -25.47 -31.36 2.69
CA MET A 386 -24.24 -30.99 1.95
C MET A 386 -24.52 -30.23 0.65
N ALA A 387 -25.73 -30.32 0.11
CA ALA A 387 -26.13 -29.58 -1.08
C ALA A 387 -26.45 -28.10 -0.79
N HIS A 388 -26.38 -27.65 0.47
CA HIS A 388 -26.70 -26.26 0.83
C HIS A 388 -25.85 -25.24 0.06
N GLY A 389 -24.56 -25.53 -0.13
CA GLY A 389 -23.65 -24.69 -0.91
C GLY A 389 -24.12 -24.49 -2.35
N GLU A 390 -24.80 -25.48 -2.94
CA GLU A 390 -25.31 -25.37 -4.31
C GLU A 390 -26.51 -24.44 -4.42
N PHE A 391 -27.27 -24.20 -3.34
CA PHE A 391 -28.28 -23.14 -3.33
C PHE A 391 -27.63 -21.76 -3.36
N ILE A 392 -26.46 -21.59 -2.72
CA ILE A 392 -25.65 -20.37 -2.84
C ILE A 392 -25.19 -20.20 -4.30
N MET A 393 -24.66 -21.26 -4.91
CA MET A 393 -24.26 -21.24 -6.33
C MET A 393 -25.44 -20.90 -7.26
N MET A 394 -26.59 -21.55 -7.11
CA MET A 394 -27.78 -21.28 -7.93
C MET A 394 -28.27 -19.84 -7.79
N GLY A 395 -28.20 -19.26 -6.59
CA GLY A 395 -28.50 -17.86 -6.36
C GLY A 395 -27.59 -16.92 -7.14
N ALA A 396 -26.28 -17.17 -7.09
CA ALA A 396 -25.28 -16.37 -7.80
C ALA A 396 -25.47 -16.44 -9.32
N TYR A 397 -25.71 -17.64 -9.87
CA TYR A 397 -26.04 -17.80 -11.29
C TYR A 397 -27.38 -17.17 -11.67
N THR A 398 -28.37 -17.16 -10.77
CA THR A 398 -29.61 -16.42 -11.01
C THR A 398 -29.33 -14.92 -11.16
N GLY A 399 -28.48 -14.35 -10.32
CA GLY A 399 -28.02 -12.97 -10.47
C GLY A 399 -27.34 -12.73 -11.81
N TYR A 400 -26.45 -13.62 -12.23
CA TYR A 400 -25.74 -13.53 -13.50
C TYR A 400 -26.72 -13.59 -14.70
N VAL A 401 -27.66 -14.52 -14.70
CA VAL A 401 -28.68 -14.64 -15.77
C VAL A 401 -29.59 -13.43 -15.81
N VAL A 402 -29.96 -12.85 -14.67
CA VAL A 402 -30.76 -11.62 -14.66
C VAL A 402 -29.98 -10.46 -15.28
N GLN A 403 -28.67 -10.36 -15.03
CA GLN A 403 -27.80 -9.34 -15.66
C GLN A 403 -27.65 -9.52 -17.17
N THR A 404 -27.70 -10.74 -17.71
CA THR A 404 -27.66 -10.93 -19.16
C THR A 404 -28.97 -10.52 -19.84
N LEU A 405 -30.08 -10.49 -19.10
CA LEU A 405 -31.40 -10.11 -19.60
C LEU A 405 -31.74 -8.63 -19.36
N VAL A 406 -31.22 -8.04 -18.28
CA VAL A 406 -31.49 -6.66 -17.87
C VAL A 406 -30.19 -5.86 -17.89
N PRO A 407 -29.99 -4.97 -18.89
CA PRO A 407 -28.74 -4.21 -19.03
C PRO A 407 -28.46 -3.22 -17.89
N ASP A 408 -29.51 -2.75 -17.19
CA ASP A 408 -29.35 -1.86 -16.04
C ASP A 408 -28.92 -2.68 -14.81
N TYR A 409 -27.68 -2.48 -14.37
CA TYR A 409 -27.12 -3.20 -13.22
C TYR A 409 -27.90 -2.98 -11.92
N THR A 410 -28.45 -1.79 -11.68
CA THR A 410 -29.22 -1.51 -10.45
C THR A 410 -30.55 -2.26 -10.48
N LEU A 411 -31.27 -2.16 -11.60
CA LEU A 411 -32.53 -2.87 -11.78
C LEU A 411 -32.31 -4.40 -11.77
N SER A 412 -31.23 -4.88 -12.38
CA SER A 412 -30.85 -6.29 -12.39
C SER A 412 -30.66 -6.83 -10.97
N LEU A 413 -30.03 -6.07 -10.07
CA LEU A 413 -29.81 -6.48 -8.68
C LEU A 413 -31.12 -6.53 -7.89
N ILE A 414 -31.98 -5.52 -8.05
CA ILE A 414 -33.30 -5.46 -7.39
C ILE A 414 -34.17 -6.64 -7.82
N LEU A 415 -34.08 -7.07 -9.08
CA LEU A 415 -34.80 -8.23 -9.61
C LEU A 415 -34.12 -9.56 -9.24
N ALA A 416 -32.79 -9.59 -9.18
CA ALA A 416 -32.01 -10.78 -8.87
C ALA A 416 -32.28 -11.30 -7.45
N LEU A 417 -32.38 -10.43 -6.45
CA LEU A 417 -32.57 -10.87 -5.06
C LEU A 417 -33.90 -11.64 -4.85
N PRO A 418 -35.08 -11.14 -5.27
CA PRO A 418 -36.32 -11.91 -5.19
C PRO A 418 -36.32 -13.14 -6.09
N LEU A 419 -35.78 -13.05 -7.31
CA LEU A 419 -35.74 -14.21 -8.22
C LEU A 419 -34.84 -15.31 -7.69
N ALA A 420 -33.66 -14.98 -7.16
CA ALA A 420 -32.76 -15.93 -6.53
C ALA A 420 -33.47 -16.65 -5.38
N PHE A 421 -34.18 -15.91 -4.53
CA PHE A 421 -34.98 -16.50 -3.46
C PHE A 421 -36.04 -17.47 -4.01
N ILE A 422 -36.81 -17.07 -5.01
CA ILE A 422 -37.89 -17.90 -5.56
C ILE A 422 -37.34 -19.18 -6.18
N VAL A 423 -36.28 -19.05 -6.99
CA VAL A 423 -35.65 -20.18 -7.69
C VAL A 423 -35.07 -21.18 -6.68
N THR A 424 -34.30 -20.71 -5.70
CA THR A 424 -33.68 -21.61 -4.72
C THR A 424 -34.68 -22.11 -3.68
N PHE A 425 -35.72 -21.35 -3.34
CA PHE A 425 -36.84 -21.83 -2.53
C PHE A 425 -37.55 -23.00 -3.23
N ALA A 426 -37.88 -22.84 -4.52
CA ALA A 426 -38.53 -23.89 -5.30
C ALA A 426 -37.62 -25.12 -5.41
N ALA A 427 -36.33 -24.94 -5.73
CA ALA A 427 -35.35 -26.03 -5.78
C ALA A 427 -35.22 -26.74 -4.43
N GLY A 428 -35.22 -26.00 -3.32
CA GLY A 428 -35.21 -26.55 -1.97
C GLY A 428 -36.44 -27.39 -1.66
N VAL A 429 -37.64 -26.89 -2.00
CA VAL A 429 -38.90 -27.64 -1.84
C VAL A 429 -38.90 -28.92 -2.68
N VAL A 430 -38.40 -28.86 -3.92
CA VAL A 430 -38.27 -30.04 -4.79
C VAL A 430 -37.32 -31.06 -4.18
N MET A 431 -36.15 -30.63 -3.69
CA MET A 431 -35.18 -31.52 -3.07
C MET A 431 -35.72 -32.15 -1.78
N GLU A 432 -36.42 -31.36 -0.97
CA GLU A 432 -37.04 -31.84 0.26
C GLU A 432 -38.07 -32.93 -0.04
N ARG A 433 -39.01 -32.68 -0.96
CA ARG A 433 -40.08 -33.62 -1.29
C ARG A 433 -39.59 -34.89 -1.95
N LEU A 434 -38.64 -34.77 -2.88
CA LEU A 434 -38.20 -35.92 -3.67
C LEU A 434 -37.19 -36.77 -2.91
N VAL A 435 -36.35 -36.18 -2.06
CA VAL A 435 -35.21 -36.88 -1.46
C VAL A 435 -35.25 -36.84 0.06
N ILE A 436 -35.22 -35.65 0.66
CA ILE A 436 -35.01 -35.52 2.11
C ILE A 436 -36.12 -36.18 2.91
N ARG A 437 -37.39 -35.99 2.52
CA ARG A 437 -38.55 -36.59 3.20
C ARG A 437 -38.45 -38.12 3.29
N HIS A 438 -37.93 -38.77 2.25
CA HIS A 438 -37.82 -40.23 2.21
C HIS A 438 -36.65 -40.77 3.05
N LEU A 439 -35.68 -39.91 3.39
CA LEU A 439 -34.44 -40.29 4.08
C LEU A 439 -34.31 -39.65 5.47
N ALA A 440 -35.28 -38.83 5.90
CA ALA A 440 -35.19 -38.02 7.13
C ALA A 440 -34.87 -38.82 8.41
N HIS A 441 -35.21 -40.11 8.47
CA HIS A 441 -34.90 -40.99 9.60
C HIS A 441 -33.52 -41.67 9.52
N ARG A 442 -32.72 -41.36 8.50
CA ARG A 442 -31.44 -42.00 8.18
C ARG A 442 -30.38 -40.92 7.90
N PRO A 443 -29.73 -40.38 8.95
CA PRO A 443 -28.89 -39.18 8.82
C PRO A 443 -27.66 -39.41 7.91
N LEU A 444 -27.03 -40.58 7.96
CA LEU A 444 -25.89 -40.92 7.09
C LEU A 444 -26.30 -41.04 5.62
N GLU A 445 -27.45 -41.67 5.35
CA GLU A 445 -27.98 -41.80 3.98
C GLU A 445 -28.37 -40.44 3.41
N THR A 446 -28.92 -39.54 4.24
CA THR A 446 -29.26 -38.19 3.79
C THR A 446 -28.03 -37.35 3.49
N LEU A 447 -26.95 -37.49 4.27
CA LEU A 447 -25.67 -36.85 3.99
C LEU A 447 -25.10 -37.33 2.65
N LEU A 448 -25.08 -38.65 2.42
CA LEU A 448 -24.61 -39.23 1.15
C LEU A 448 -25.46 -38.79 -0.04
N ALA A 449 -26.79 -38.78 0.11
CA ALA A 449 -27.72 -38.34 -0.92
C ALA A 449 -27.53 -36.86 -1.27
N THR A 450 -27.43 -35.99 -0.27
CA THR A 450 -27.21 -34.54 -0.50
C THR A 450 -25.82 -34.25 -1.08
N PHE A 451 -24.79 -35.04 -0.73
CA PHE A 451 -23.49 -34.96 -1.39
C PHE A 451 -23.56 -35.35 -2.88
N GLY A 452 -24.26 -36.45 -3.21
CA GLY A 452 -24.50 -36.84 -4.60
C GLY A 452 -25.27 -35.79 -5.40
N ILE A 453 -26.28 -35.16 -4.78
CA ILE A 453 -27.02 -34.05 -5.39
C ILE A 453 -26.11 -32.83 -5.59
N SER A 454 -25.22 -32.53 -4.65
CA SER A 454 -24.25 -31.44 -4.80
C SER A 454 -23.41 -31.63 -6.07
N ILE A 455 -22.80 -32.81 -6.24
CA ILE A 455 -22.02 -33.14 -7.44
C ILE A 455 -22.87 -33.02 -8.71
N ALA A 456 -24.12 -33.51 -8.68
CA ALA A 456 -25.02 -33.43 -9.83
C ALA A 456 -25.35 -31.97 -10.19
N LEU A 457 -25.66 -31.12 -9.20
CA LEU A 457 -25.94 -29.70 -9.42
C LEU A 457 -24.72 -28.93 -9.92
N GLN A 458 -23.54 -29.20 -9.39
CA GLN A 458 -22.28 -28.63 -9.89
C GLN A 458 -22.06 -29.01 -11.35
N GLN A 459 -22.27 -30.28 -11.72
CA GLN A 459 -22.10 -30.74 -13.09
C GLN A 459 -23.16 -30.12 -14.03
N ILE A 460 -24.40 -29.97 -13.58
CA ILE A 460 -25.45 -29.27 -14.32
C ILE A 460 -25.03 -27.81 -14.57
N ALA A 461 -24.52 -27.11 -13.56
CA ALA A 461 -24.03 -25.75 -13.69
C ALA A 461 -22.86 -25.67 -14.69
N LYS A 462 -21.90 -26.59 -14.62
CA LYS A 462 -20.79 -26.69 -15.58
C LYS A 462 -21.29 -26.92 -17.01
N ASN A 463 -22.31 -27.74 -17.21
CA ASN A 463 -22.88 -28.00 -18.52
C ASN A 463 -23.63 -26.79 -19.11
N ILE A 464 -24.32 -26.01 -18.28
CA ILE A 464 -25.12 -24.85 -18.72
C ILE A 464 -24.24 -23.61 -18.89
N PHE A 465 -23.39 -23.30 -17.92
CA PHE A 465 -22.64 -22.04 -17.84
C PHE A 465 -21.16 -22.17 -18.19
N GLY A 466 -20.64 -23.39 -18.31
CA GLY A 466 -19.23 -23.69 -18.51
C GLY A 466 -18.45 -23.83 -17.21
N THR A 467 -17.14 -24.07 -17.34
CA THR A 467 -16.20 -24.19 -16.21
C THR A 467 -15.50 -22.88 -15.86
N GLN A 468 -15.65 -21.85 -16.70
CA GLN A 468 -15.03 -20.55 -16.48
C GLN A 468 -15.83 -19.71 -15.49
N ALA A 469 -15.11 -18.90 -14.71
CA ALA A 469 -15.72 -17.95 -13.80
C ALA A 469 -16.52 -16.89 -14.58
N ARG A 470 -17.75 -16.63 -14.14
CA ARG A 470 -18.63 -15.59 -14.68
C ARG A 470 -18.60 -14.38 -13.75
N PRO A 471 -18.29 -13.17 -14.26
CA PRO A 471 -18.35 -11.96 -13.43
C PRO A 471 -19.81 -11.58 -13.19
N LEU A 472 -20.14 -11.23 -11.94
CA LEU A 472 -21.38 -10.55 -11.60
C LEU A 472 -21.02 -9.10 -11.28
N THR A 473 -21.43 -8.19 -12.14
CA THR A 473 -20.97 -6.79 -12.07
C THR A 473 -21.82 -6.00 -11.08
N SER A 474 -21.17 -5.22 -10.21
CA SER A 474 -21.86 -4.32 -9.29
C SER A 474 -22.37 -3.05 -9.99
N PRO A 475 -23.51 -2.49 -9.57
CA PRO A 475 -23.93 -1.15 -9.95
C PRO A 475 -22.92 -0.08 -9.52
N ALA A 476 -22.93 1.09 -10.19
CA ALA A 476 -22.00 2.19 -9.93
C ALA A 476 -22.01 2.70 -8.47
N TRP A 477 -23.13 2.60 -7.74
CA TRP A 477 -23.22 3.01 -6.34
C TRP A 477 -22.64 1.98 -5.35
N LEU A 478 -22.37 0.75 -5.81
CA LEU A 478 -21.63 -0.29 -5.06
C LEU A 478 -20.17 -0.39 -5.48
N ASP A 479 -19.78 0.36 -6.52
CA ASP A 479 -18.43 0.38 -7.03
C ASP A 479 -17.53 1.29 -6.17
N GLY A 480 -16.27 0.90 -6.03
CA GLY A 480 -15.29 1.59 -5.19
C GLY A 480 -15.40 1.32 -3.69
N ALA A 481 -14.86 2.25 -2.90
CA ALA A 481 -14.76 2.13 -1.46
C ALA A 481 -15.01 3.46 -0.75
N TRP A 482 -15.49 3.37 0.49
CA TRP A 482 -15.47 4.47 1.41
C TRP A 482 -14.08 4.55 2.03
N VAL A 483 -13.27 5.48 1.53
CA VAL A 483 -11.88 5.71 1.97
C VAL A 483 -11.89 6.81 3.01
N VAL A 484 -11.45 6.49 4.23
CA VAL A 484 -11.30 7.48 5.31
C VAL A 484 -9.92 8.13 5.23
N ASN A 485 -8.90 7.33 4.96
CA ASN A 485 -7.52 7.75 4.76
C ASN A 485 -6.74 6.65 3.99
N ASP A 486 -5.44 6.85 3.77
CA ASP A 486 -4.59 5.94 2.98
C ASP A 486 -4.44 4.53 3.57
N VAL A 487 -4.80 4.33 4.85
CA VAL A 487 -4.68 3.06 5.57
C VAL A 487 -6.02 2.38 5.77
N LEU A 488 -7.10 3.15 5.96
CA LEU A 488 -8.43 2.66 6.33
C LEU A 488 -9.43 2.90 5.20
N GLY A 489 -9.94 1.82 4.62
CA GLY A 489 -10.96 1.90 3.59
C GLY A 489 -11.80 0.64 3.52
N ILE A 490 -13.12 0.80 3.36
CA ILE A 490 -14.05 -0.33 3.22
C ILE A 490 -14.82 -0.24 1.91
N ALA A 491 -14.74 -1.30 1.09
CA ALA A 491 -15.46 -1.40 -0.16
C ALA A 491 -16.98 -1.34 0.07
N TYR A 492 -17.72 -0.59 -0.77
CA TYR A 492 -19.17 -0.43 -0.60
C TYR A 492 -19.91 -1.76 -0.64
N ILE A 493 -19.42 -2.73 -1.43
CA ILE A 493 -19.97 -4.09 -1.46
C ILE A 493 -19.93 -4.79 -0.09
N ARG A 494 -18.87 -4.58 0.70
CA ARG A 494 -18.75 -5.17 2.05
C ARG A 494 -19.78 -4.57 3.01
N ILE A 495 -19.98 -3.25 2.93
CA ILE A 495 -21.02 -2.54 3.68
C ILE A 495 -22.40 -3.08 3.28
N ALA A 496 -22.66 -3.24 1.99
CA ALA A 496 -23.93 -3.75 1.48
C ALA A 496 -24.22 -5.18 1.99
N ILE A 497 -23.21 -6.06 2.02
CA ILE A 497 -23.36 -7.42 2.59
C ILE A 497 -23.66 -7.36 4.08
N PHE A 498 -23.00 -6.48 4.85
CA PHE A 498 -23.28 -6.29 6.27
C PHE A 498 -24.72 -5.81 6.49
N VAL A 499 -25.18 -4.82 5.73
CA VAL A 499 -26.57 -4.32 5.79
C VAL A 499 -27.56 -5.41 5.40
N LEU A 500 -27.28 -6.19 4.35
CA LEU A 500 -28.11 -7.31 3.92
C LEU A 500 -28.19 -8.38 5.00
N ALA A 501 -27.06 -8.74 5.64
CA ALA A 501 -27.03 -9.68 6.75
C ALA A 501 -27.90 -9.20 7.92
N LEU A 502 -27.83 -7.93 8.30
CA LEU A 502 -28.69 -7.35 9.34
C LEU A 502 -30.17 -7.35 8.95
N LEU A 503 -30.48 -7.02 7.69
CA LEU A 503 -31.85 -7.07 7.17
C LEU A 503 -32.40 -8.49 7.26
N PHE A 504 -31.65 -9.50 6.82
CA PHE A 504 -32.05 -10.91 6.88
C PHE A 504 -32.18 -11.43 8.31
N LEU A 505 -31.26 -11.04 9.20
CA LEU A 505 -31.37 -11.32 10.63
C LEU A 505 -32.69 -10.75 11.19
N GLY A 506 -32.99 -9.48 10.92
CA GLY A 506 -34.22 -8.82 11.34
C GLY A 506 -35.47 -9.48 10.78
N LEU A 507 -35.48 -9.77 9.47
CA LEU A 507 -36.57 -10.45 8.78
C LEU A 507 -36.83 -11.84 9.36
N LEU A 508 -35.78 -12.63 9.58
CA LEU A 508 -35.91 -13.97 10.16
C LEU A 508 -36.36 -13.94 11.61
N LEU A 509 -35.83 -13.03 12.43
CA LEU A 509 -36.29 -12.86 13.80
C LEU A 509 -37.77 -12.46 13.83
N PHE A 510 -38.20 -11.60 12.91
CA PHE A 510 -39.60 -11.24 12.75
C PHE A 510 -40.44 -12.46 12.36
N ILE A 511 -40.04 -13.22 11.33
CA ILE A 511 -40.75 -14.44 10.89
C ILE A 511 -40.85 -15.44 12.05
N LEU A 512 -39.74 -15.78 12.70
CA LEU A 512 -39.70 -16.82 13.72
C LEU A 512 -40.38 -16.41 15.05
N LYS A 513 -40.37 -15.13 15.42
CA LYS A 513 -40.95 -14.67 16.70
C LYS A 513 -42.36 -14.12 16.59
N ARG A 514 -42.74 -13.52 15.46
CA ARG A 514 -44.02 -12.77 15.32
C ARG A 514 -45.03 -13.42 14.37
N THR A 515 -44.64 -14.39 13.54
CA THR A 515 -45.58 -15.00 12.57
C THR A 515 -46.07 -16.39 13.02
N ARG A 516 -47.18 -16.84 12.41
CA ARG A 516 -47.74 -18.19 12.62
C ARG A 516 -46.75 -19.29 12.23
N LEU A 517 -46.02 -19.11 11.12
CA LEU A 517 -44.98 -20.05 10.69
C LEU A 517 -43.93 -20.28 11.79
N GLY A 518 -43.49 -19.22 12.46
CA GLY A 518 -42.54 -19.33 13.57
C GLY A 518 -43.09 -20.02 14.83
N LEU A 519 -44.41 -19.94 15.06
CA LEU A 519 -45.08 -20.70 16.12
C LEU A 519 -45.14 -22.19 15.76
N GLU A 520 -45.56 -22.50 14.54
CA GLU A 520 -45.69 -23.87 14.02
C GLU A 520 -44.34 -24.57 13.95
N VAL A 521 -43.30 -23.88 13.46
CA VAL A 521 -41.91 -24.37 13.47
C VAL A 521 -41.48 -24.76 14.89
N ARG A 522 -41.68 -23.90 15.88
CA ARG A 522 -41.30 -24.21 17.28
C ARG A 522 -42.12 -25.34 17.89
N ALA A 523 -43.39 -25.48 17.52
CA ALA A 523 -44.23 -26.58 17.97
C ALA A 523 -43.74 -27.91 17.39
N VAL A 524 -43.45 -27.94 16.08
CA VAL A 524 -42.94 -29.12 15.37
C VAL A 524 -41.55 -29.51 15.87
N THR A 525 -40.64 -28.56 16.10
CA THR A 525 -39.29 -28.90 16.62
C THR A 525 -39.30 -29.48 18.03
N GLN A 526 -40.29 -29.12 18.86
CA GLN A 526 -40.40 -29.64 20.22
C GLN A 526 -41.03 -31.04 20.28
N ASN A 527 -42.13 -31.24 19.55
CA ASN A 527 -42.81 -32.53 19.48
C ASN A 527 -43.66 -32.62 18.20
N PRO A 528 -43.12 -33.21 17.11
CA PRO A 528 -43.83 -33.33 15.84
C PRO A 528 -45.16 -34.09 15.97
N GLY A 529 -45.21 -35.13 16.81
CA GLY A 529 -46.40 -35.95 16.99
C GLY A 529 -47.53 -35.21 17.69
N MET A 530 -47.22 -34.43 18.73
CA MET A 530 -48.21 -33.57 19.39
C MET A 530 -48.68 -32.44 18.46
N ALA A 531 -47.77 -31.84 17.69
CA ALA A 531 -48.12 -30.82 16.71
C ALA A 531 -49.10 -31.37 15.65
N ALA A 532 -48.85 -32.59 15.15
CA ALA A 532 -49.75 -33.28 14.22
C ALA A 532 -51.15 -33.52 14.80
N SER A 533 -51.24 -33.94 16.07
CA SER A 533 -52.53 -34.10 16.77
C SER A 533 -53.29 -32.79 16.96
N MET A 534 -52.59 -31.65 16.95
CA MET A 534 -53.18 -30.30 17.03
C MET A 534 -53.50 -29.69 15.65
N GLY A 535 -53.39 -30.47 14.57
CA GLY A 535 -53.74 -30.06 13.21
C GLY A 535 -52.63 -29.33 12.44
N ILE A 536 -51.39 -29.32 12.95
CA ILE A 536 -50.22 -28.78 12.25
C ILE A 536 -49.58 -29.93 11.44
N ASP A 537 -49.48 -29.79 10.13
CA ASP A 537 -48.81 -30.76 9.26
C ASP A 537 -47.27 -30.62 9.37
N PRO A 538 -46.54 -31.55 10.04
CA PRO A 538 -45.10 -31.41 10.25
C PRO A 538 -44.32 -31.47 8.94
N ASP A 539 -44.80 -32.21 7.94
CA ASP A 539 -44.13 -32.34 6.65
C ASP A 539 -44.20 -31.01 5.88
N ARG A 540 -45.36 -30.34 5.92
CA ARG A 540 -45.51 -29.02 5.31
C ARG A 540 -44.59 -28.00 5.97
N ILE A 541 -44.44 -28.05 7.29
CA ILE A 541 -43.54 -27.16 8.03
C ILE A 541 -42.08 -27.45 7.70
N ALA A 542 -41.68 -28.72 7.61
CA ALA A 542 -40.33 -29.11 7.18
C ALA A 542 -40.04 -28.60 5.76
N MET A 543 -40.95 -28.83 4.81
CA MET A 543 -40.86 -28.35 3.43
C MET A 543 -40.72 -26.82 3.35
N MET A 544 -41.57 -26.07 4.04
CA MET A 544 -41.52 -24.60 4.04
C MET A 544 -40.24 -24.07 4.68
N THR A 545 -39.76 -24.72 5.74
CA THR A 545 -38.52 -24.37 6.42
C THR A 545 -37.32 -24.65 5.53
N PHE A 546 -37.31 -25.80 4.85
CA PHE A 546 -36.27 -26.18 3.90
C PHE A 546 -36.20 -25.17 2.75
N GLY A 547 -37.35 -24.89 2.13
CA GLY A 547 -37.47 -23.88 1.08
C GLY A 547 -36.99 -22.50 1.54
N LEU A 548 -37.39 -22.06 2.74
CA LEU A 548 -36.96 -20.77 3.29
C LEU A 548 -35.42 -20.71 3.46
N GLY A 549 -34.82 -21.78 4.00
CA GLY A 549 -33.37 -21.89 4.16
C GLY A 549 -32.61 -21.85 2.83
N SER A 550 -33.08 -22.61 1.83
CA SER A 550 -32.54 -22.57 0.46
C SER A 550 -32.75 -21.22 -0.23
N GLY A 551 -33.90 -20.59 -0.02
CA GLY A 551 -34.23 -19.24 -0.49
C GLY A 551 -33.21 -18.20 -0.02
N ILE A 552 -32.93 -18.20 1.28
CA ILE A 552 -31.95 -17.29 1.89
C ILE A 552 -30.53 -17.59 1.38
N ALA A 553 -30.18 -18.86 1.21
CA ALA A 553 -28.91 -19.24 0.61
C ALA A 553 -28.76 -18.69 -0.83
N GLY A 554 -29.85 -18.67 -1.61
CA GLY A 554 -29.85 -18.06 -2.94
C GLY A 554 -29.55 -16.56 -2.91
N ILE A 555 -30.14 -15.83 -1.97
CA ILE A 555 -29.85 -14.41 -1.77
C ILE A 555 -28.40 -14.20 -1.32
N ALA A 556 -27.90 -15.05 -0.42
CA ALA A 556 -26.49 -15.08 -0.04
C ALA A 556 -25.60 -15.27 -1.26
N GLY A 557 -26.02 -16.13 -2.20
CA GLY A 557 -25.37 -16.38 -3.48
C GLY A 557 -25.20 -15.14 -4.34
N VAL A 558 -26.25 -14.32 -4.47
CA VAL A 558 -26.17 -13.05 -5.23
C VAL A 558 -25.17 -12.10 -4.57
N ALA A 559 -25.25 -11.94 -3.25
CA ALA A 559 -24.35 -11.05 -2.49
C ALA A 559 -22.87 -11.52 -2.55
N ILE A 560 -22.64 -12.82 -2.38
CA ILE A 560 -21.31 -13.44 -2.48
C ILE A 560 -20.80 -13.34 -3.92
N GLY A 561 -21.65 -13.54 -4.93
CA GLY A 561 -21.28 -13.41 -6.33
C GLY A 561 -20.91 -11.98 -6.75
N LEU A 562 -21.41 -10.96 -6.05
CA LEU A 562 -20.97 -9.56 -6.27
C LEU A 562 -19.60 -9.29 -5.62
N TYR A 563 -19.28 -10.00 -4.55
CA TYR A 563 -18.01 -9.88 -3.82
C TYR A 563 -16.89 -10.74 -4.42
N ALA A 564 -17.23 -11.95 -4.84
CA ALA A 564 -16.35 -12.97 -5.39
C ALA A 564 -16.90 -13.46 -6.74
N LYS A 565 -16.07 -14.08 -7.56
CA LYS A 565 -16.50 -14.52 -8.90
C LYS A 565 -17.52 -15.66 -8.81
N VAL A 566 -18.48 -15.70 -9.74
CA VAL A 566 -19.43 -16.80 -9.82
C VAL A 566 -18.77 -17.99 -10.52
N THR A 567 -18.63 -19.10 -9.81
CA THR A 567 -18.08 -20.36 -10.33
C THR A 567 -19.00 -21.52 -10.01
N SER A 568 -18.92 -22.60 -10.78
CA SER A 568 -19.71 -23.81 -10.53
C SER A 568 -19.27 -24.60 -9.29
N GLU A 569 -18.20 -24.18 -8.63
CA GLU A 569 -17.66 -24.80 -7.41
C GLU A 569 -17.71 -23.86 -6.20
N MET A 570 -18.23 -22.63 -6.36
CA MET A 570 -18.30 -21.67 -5.24
C MET A 570 -19.09 -22.24 -4.05
N GLY A 571 -20.07 -23.12 -4.29
CA GLY A 571 -20.83 -23.77 -3.23
C GLY A 571 -19.96 -24.59 -2.27
N SER A 572 -18.93 -25.28 -2.77
CA SER A 572 -18.01 -26.06 -1.93
C SER A 572 -17.10 -25.19 -1.08
N ASP A 573 -16.77 -23.98 -1.54
CA ASP A 573 -15.90 -23.06 -0.79
C ASP A 573 -16.61 -22.53 0.46
N TYR A 574 -17.94 -22.35 0.40
CA TYR A 574 -18.73 -21.79 1.49
C TYR A 574 -19.45 -22.83 2.35
N ILE A 575 -19.68 -24.06 1.89
CA ILE A 575 -20.42 -25.08 2.67
C ILE A 575 -19.67 -25.47 3.96
N VAL A 576 -18.36 -25.66 3.88
CA VAL A 576 -17.54 -26.03 5.04
C VAL A 576 -17.58 -24.91 6.09
N GLN A 577 -17.35 -23.66 5.66
CA GLN A 577 -17.44 -22.46 6.49
C GLN A 577 -18.83 -22.29 7.12
N SER A 578 -19.88 -22.53 6.34
CA SER A 578 -21.27 -22.44 6.80
C SER A 578 -21.58 -23.50 7.86
N PHE A 579 -21.15 -24.74 7.65
CA PHE A 579 -21.33 -25.82 8.61
C PHE A 579 -20.56 -25.55 9.90
N MET A 580 -19.28 -25.17 9.80
CA MET A 580 -18.45 -24.76 10.94
C MET A 580 -19.13 -23.65 11.75
N THR A 581 -19.68 -22.64 11.08
CA THR A 581 -20.43 -21.54 11.69
C THR A 581 -21.64 -22.02 12.49
N VAL A 582 -22.44 -22.93 11.93
CA VAL A 582 -23.63 -23.47 12.62
C VAL A 582 -23.23 -24.33 13.81
N VAL A 583 -22.22 -25.19 13.67
CA VAL A 583 -21.77 -26.09 14.74
C VAL A 583 -21.16 -25.30 15.91
N VAL A 584 -20.27 -24.36 15.62
CA VAL A 584 -19.67 -23.47 16.63
C VAL A 584 -20.75 -22.61 17.26
N GLY A 585 -21.67 -22.05 16.48
CA GLY A 585 -22.72 -21.18 16.96
C GLY A 585 -23.74 -21.86 17.87
N GLY A 586 -24.03 -23.13 17.60
CA GLY A 586 -25.13 -23.87 18.21
C GLY A 586 -26.23 -24.11 17.19
N VAL A 587 -26.48 -25.38 16.93
CA VAL A 587 -27.45 -25.90 15.97
C VAL A 587 -28.84 -25.33 16.23
N GLY A 588 -29.50 -24.81 15.18
CA GLY A 588 -30.89 -24.36 15.24
C GLY A 588 -31.14 -23.05 15.98
N ASN A 589 -30.08 -22.31 16.34
CA ASN A 589 -30.22 -21.01 16.99
C ASN A 589 -29.64 -19.88 16.13
N VAL A 590 -30.51 -18.98 15.65
CA VAL A 590 -30.12 -17.81 14.84
C VAL A 590 -29.08 -16.92 15.53
N TRP A 591 -29.22 -16.68 16.84
CA TRP A 591 -28.23 -15.91 17.61
C TRP A 591 -26.93 -16.69 17.79
N GLY A 592 -27.03 -18.02 17.92
CA GLY A 592 -25.89 -18.92 17.89
C GLY A 592 -25.12 -18.79 16.58
N THR A 593 -25.81 -18.87 15.44
CA THR A 593 -25.20 -18.73 14.11
C THR A 593 -24.52 -17.37 13.94
N LEU A 594 -25.12 -16.28 14.40
CA LEU A 594 -24.48 -14.95 14.40
C LEU A 594 -23.19 -14.96 15.24
N ALA A 595 -23.24 -15.47 16.47
CA ALA A 595 -22.06 -15.54 17.33
C ALA A 595 -20.96 -16.45 16.75
N GLY A 596 -21.35 -17.58 16.13
CA GLY A 596 -20.43 -18.48 15.44
C GLY A 596 -19.77 -17.82 14.23
N ALA A 597 -20.54 -17.11 13.42
CA ALA A 597 -20.04 -16.42 12.24
C ALA A 597 -19.07 -15.29 12.63
N SER A 598 -19.41 -14.53 13.67
CA SER A 598 -18.54 -13.50 14.24
C SER A 598 -17.25 -14.10 14.79
N LEU A 599 -17.32 -15.19 15.56
CA LEU A 599 -16.13 -15.84 16.11
C LEU A 599 -15.21 -16.36 15.00
N ILE A 600 -15.76 -17.05 14.00
CA ILE A 600 -14.99 -17.60 12.88
C ILE A 600 -14.41 -16.48 12.02
N GLY A 601 -15.20 -15.45 11.68
CA GLY A 601 -14.72 -14.32 10.86
C GLY A 601 -13.59 -13.54 11.53
N ILE A 602 -13.75 -13.21 12.82
CA ILE A 602 -12.72 -12.51 13.62
C ILE A 602 -11.48 -13.37 13.79
N LEU A 603 -11.65 -14.64 14.15
CA LEU A 603 -10.51 -15.53 14.35
C LEU A 603 -9.74 -15.76 13.04
N GLN A 604 -10.45 -15.88 11.91
CA GLN A 604 -9.80 -16.08 10.62
C GLN A 604 -8.92 -14.88 10.26
N LYS A 605 -9.48 -13.66 10.36
CA LYS A 605 -8.73 -12.43 10.10
C LYS A 605 -7.61 -12.19 11.11
N GLY A 606 -7.80 -12.56 12.37
CA GLY A 606 -6.76 -12.53 13.39
C GLY A 606 -5.59 -13.47 13.05
N ILE A 607 -5.87 -14.70 12.61
CA ILE A 607 -4.81 -15.64 12.21
C ILE A 607 -4.08 -15.14 10.94
N GLU A 608 -4.82 -14.63 9.95
CA GLU A 608 -4.24 -14.04 8.73
C GLU A 608 -3.34 -12.82 9.06
N TRP A 609 -3.68 -12.03 10.07
CA TRP A 609 -2.85 -10.91 10.54
C TRP A 609 -1.51 -11.35 11.10
N PHE A 610 -1.47 -12.41 11.91
CA PHE A 610 -0.22 -12.94 12.47
C PHE A 610 0.63 -13.71 11.44
N ASN A 611 0.02 -14.22 10.37
CA ASN A 611 0.74 -14.94 9.32
C ASN A 611 0.29 -14.53 7.89
N PRO A 612 0.63 -13.30 7.44
CA PRO A 612 0.14 -12.77 6.17
C PRO A 612 0.61 -13.56 4.93
N SER A 613 1.73 -14.26 5.02
CA SER A 613 2.34 -14.98 3.90
C SER A 613 1.73 -16.36 3.65
N ASN A 614 0.90 -16.89 4.56
CA ASN A 614 0.34 -18.24 4.44
C ASN A 614 -1.15 -18.30 4.81
N THR A 615 -2.02 -17.88 3.87
CA THR A 615 -3.48 -17.93 4.01
C THR A 615 -4.03 -19.36 4.16
N LEU A 616 -3.33 -20.38 3.64
CA LEU A 616 -3.71 -21.79 3.81
C LEU A 616 -3.51 -22.27 5.26
N ALA A 617 -2.51 -21.73 5.95
CA ALA A 617 -2.31 -22.01 7.37
C ALA A 617 -3.50 -21.51 8.21
N ALA A 618 -4.12 -20.39 7.82
CA ALA A 618 -5.30 -19.86 8.52
C ALA A 618 -6.48 -20.85 8.50
N GLN A 619 -6.73 -21.51 7.36
CA GLN A 619 -7.77 -22.54 7.27
C GLN A 619 -7.44 -23.77 8.14
N THR A 620 -6.19 -24.21 8.13
CA THR A 620 -5.74 -25.35 8.96
C THR A 620 -5.91 -25.05 10.44
N TYR A 621 -5.43 -23.89 10.90
CA TYR A 621 -5.58 -23.46 12.30
C TYR A 621 -7.04 -23.27 12.69
N MET A 622 -7.89 -22.78 11.78
CA MET A 622 -9.33 -22.67 12.02
C MET A 622 -9.96 -24.04 12.28
N ILE A 623 -9.66 -25.05 11.48
CA ILE A 623 -10.18 -26.40 11.67
C ILE A 623 -9.72 -26.97 13.01
N LEU A 624 -8.43 -26.83 13.35
CA LEU A 624 -7.89 -27.28 14.64
C LEU A 624 -8.56 -26.57 15.83
N PHE A 625 -8.75 -25.25 15.72
CA PHE A 625 -9.47 -24.47 16.72
C PHE A 625 -10.90 -24.97 16.90
N ILE A 626 -11.61 -25.25 15.81
CA ILE A 626 -13.00 -25.73 15.86
C ILE A 626 -13.07 -27.12 16.49
N ILE A 627 -12.15 -28.03 16.13
CA ILE A 627 -12.07 -29.36 16.75
C ILE A 627 -11.87 -29.20 18.26
N ALA A 628 -10.93 -28.37 18.70
CA ALA A 628 -10.70 -28.10 20.11
C ALA A 628 -11.95 -27.45 20.77
N PHE A 629 -12.55 -26.46 20.12
CA PHE A 629 -13.73 -25.76 20.61
C PHE A 629 -14.91 -26.72 20.84
N ILE A 630 -15.18 -27.62 19.88
CA ILE A 630 -16.26 -28.61 19.99
C ILE A 630 -15.97 -29.60 21.11
N GLN A 631 -14.71 -30.01 21.32
CA GLN A 631 -14.35 -30.89 22.45
C GLN A 631 -14.67 -30.25 23.80
N PHE A 632 -14.41 -28.95 23.96
CA PHE A 632 -14.73 -28.23 25.20
C PHE A 632 -16.20 -27.81 25.30
N ARG A 633 -16.84 -27.50 24.17
CA ARG A 633 -18.20 -26.95 24.10
C ARG A 633 -19.04 -27.65 23.02
N PRO A 634 -19.43 -28.92 23.21
CA PRO A 634 -20.08 -29.72 22.16
C PRO A 634 -21.47 -29.22 21.76
N ARG A 635 -22.09 -28.35 22.56
CA ARG A 635 -23.41 -27.74 22.27
C ARG A 635 -23.33 -26.39 21.55
N GLY A 636 -22.13 -25.94 21.16
CA GLY A 636 -21.90 -24.63 20.56
C GLY A 636 -22.01 -23.46 21.54
N ILE A 637 -21.82 -22.23 21.04
CA ILE A 637 -21.84 -20.98 21.83
C ILE A 637 -23.20 -20.77 22.48
N VAL A 638 -24.30 -20.98 21.76
CA VAL A 638 -25.66 -20.81 22.29
C VAL A 638 -26.41 -22.13 22.23
N ALA A 639 -26.47 -22.83 23.36
CA ALA A 639 -27.22 -24.07 23.47
C ALA A 639 -28.74 -23.81 23.38
N MET A 640 -29.46 -24.67 22.66
CA MET A 640 -30.93 -24.69 22.70
C MET A 640 -31.42 -25.08 24.09
N LYS A 641 -32.27 -24.25 24.71
CA LYS A 641 -32.95 -24.57 25.97
C LYS A 641 -34.22 -25.39 25.68
N GLY A 642 -34.22 -26.68 26.02
CA GLY A 642 -35.38 -27.56 25.94
C GLY A 642 -35.07 -29.00 26.40
N ARG A 643 -36.10 -29.74 26.84
CA ARG A 643 -35.98 -31.14 27.34
C ARG A 643 -35.49 -32.16 26.28
N ALA A 644 -35.40 -31.78 25.01
CA ALA A 644 -34.82 -32.59 23.94
C ALA A 644 -33.27 -32.62 23.95
N ALA A 645 -32.61 -31.84 24.81
CA ALA A 645 -31.14 -31.79 24.88
C ALA A 645 -30.49 -32.98 25.63
N GLY A 646 -31.27 -34.01 25.97
CA GLY A 646 -30.83 -35.18 26.73
C GLY A 646 -31.32 -36.52 26.18
N ALA A 647 -31.66 -36.59 24.88
CA ALA A 647 -31.91 -37.85 24.19
C ALA A 647 -30.75 -38.16 23.24
#